data_AF-A0A3L6MYN1-F1
#
_entry.id   AF-A0A3L6MYN1-F1
#
_cell.length_a   1.000
_cell.length_b   1.000
_cell.length_c   1.000
_cell.angle_alpha   90.00
_cell.angle_beta   90.00
_cell.angle_gamma   90.00
#
_symmetry.space_group_name_H-M   'P 1'
#
loop_
_entity.id
_entity.type
_entity.pdbx_description
1 polymer ?
#
loop_
_entity_poly.entity_id
_entity_poly.type
_entity_poly.pdbx_seq_one_letter_code
_entity_poly.pdbx_strand_id
1 'polypeptide(L)'
;MAAPPAYQAVDDTPAPGPDDLTAPFTDLQIDSLPHEPDSSTCLAHLRLLFAFEALKEDIGYTDGLWGLWDTRADGNIVVHENGDVDEHPAAGEFNHELEDKKKSLSKVREKRWALFVARAVDRYEAWWNSLPRELMPLTEGDMSDKNSPSFVQFPIGESPRWWEKKALPPLDVLMVYHSHMLNPYNFLEDCIRQGHRQFWQSGMPWSLVNAAIDGSFSYNVSDDDKARWVAQTGRQWDNVDDPLVKTIACPNKNCAQPFDVPWTTCGLEETPKSPDRPGLMGAGYGDIRFEARCPKCNTRITKETLSVAKFCKDADNVIFKSQPMPGTMLWPNSGTPVPITVRKGSLFDQRMFPNRMIQHVLRLQIQNLLDSPDPEDPPTMETVRKLIESEALLKPSALATIHGNVASGRMGLVPAFSKVCIRKMMSRYWENFSPFALDLCGAVMRQGIFAEKMCKLDWLHSPTARETMDRCCLKYNRFMRIIAKNPKKTAVPTLDVDLGWHTHQLMPLSYFMYTTKRVFKYVRHDDKIEDEKLNDGFEWTSKIYQEMFDEVYSECTCWYCESVRAAHVTSIGRVLKLSHSEKIADKFYESGAADMCPPDNSAHISSHNAVRTPNEGLVAASHVEKVQNRLREVQNKRLEENYQKACKRAEKKGRKLPPKDQYYDHWGYSYWMYGPFMAPVVFVPVAYAYGAAPGCAAGSCGGNAAGGGCASGGDGGGGCAGAACSGAGGCGGGGCGGGGGCGGGGGGGCGGGGGS
;
A
#
# COMPACT_ATOMS: atom_id res chain seq x y z
N MET A 1 0.41 -63.90 -34.22
CA MET A 1 -0.04 -62.58 -33.73
C MET A 1 -1.45 -62.78 -33.20
N ALA A 2 -1.64 -62.64 -31.89
CA ALA A 2 -2.95 -62.75 -31.24
C ALA A 2 -3.63 -61.37 -31.23
N ALA A 3 -4.95 -61.35 -31.41
CA ALA A 3 -5.77 -60.14 -31.36
C ALA A 3 -5.75 -59.53 -29.94
N PRO A 4 -5.79 -58.19 -29.81
CA PRO A 4 -5.81 -57.52 -28.52
C PRO A 4 -7.15 -57.76 -27.79
N PRO A 5 -7.16 -57.77 -26.45
CA PRO A 5 -8.36 -58.02 -25.66
C PRO A 5 -9.36 -56.87 -25.75
N ALA A 6 -10.64 -57.20 -25.60
CA ALA A 6 -11.75 -56.26 -25.58
C ALA A 6 -11.69 -55.35 -24.34
N TYR A 7 -11.86 -54.04 -24.54
CA TYR A 7 -12.01 -53.05 -23.47
C TYR A 7 -13.29 -53.35 -22.67
N GLN A 8 -13.14 -53.63 -21.38
CA GLN A 8 -14.23 -53.48 -20.41
C GLN A 8 -14.40 -51.98 -20.15
N ALA A 9 -15.63 -51.49 -20.30
CA ALA A 9 -16.02 -50.16 -19.84
C ALA A 9 -15.81 -50.10 -18.33
N VAL A 10 -15.01 -49.13 -17.89
CA VAL A 10 -14.91 -48.75 -16.48
C VAL A 10 -16.16 -47.93 -16.18
N ASP A 11 -16.92 -48.33 -15.16
CA ASP A 11 -18.11 -47.60 -14.72
C ASP A 11 -17.79 -46.13 -14.46
N ASP A 12 -18.63 -45.24 -15.00
CA ASP A 12 -18.59 -43.80 -14.76
C ASP A 12 -18.70 -43.54 -13.25
N THR A 13 -17.58 -43.18 -12.61
CA THR A 13 -17.63 -42.48 -11.32
C THR A 13 -18.42 -41.18 -11.52
N PRO A 14 -19.38 -40.84 -10.63
CA PRO A 14 -20.11 -39.59 -10.73
C PRO A 14 -19.13 -38.43 -10.72
N ALA A 15 -19.40 -37.39 -11.52
CA ALA A 15 -18.66 -36.14 -11.41
C ALA A 15 -18.69 -35.67 -9.95
N PRO A 16 -17.54 -35.29 -9.35
CA PRO A 16 -17.50 -34.76 -8.00
C PRO A 16 -18.48 -33.59 -7.87
N GLY A 17 -19.24 -33.57 -6.77
CA GLY A 17 -20.09 -32.43 -6.44
C GLY A 17 -19.24 -31.16 -6.23
N PRO A 18 -19.85 -29.96 -6.27
CA PRO A 18 -19.12 -28.69 -6.10
C PRO A 18 -18.33 -28.61 -4.78
N ASP A 19 -18.72 -29.35 -3.74
CA ASP A 19 -18.02 -29.40 -2.45
C ASP A 19 -16.74 -30.28 -2.43
N ASP A 20 -16.47 -31.08 -3.47
CA ASP A 20 -15.39 -32.08 -3.46
C ASP A 20 -14.05 -31.54 -4.05
N LEU A 21 -14.06 -30.34 -4.65
CA LEU A 21 -12.87 -29.73 -5.26
C LEU A 21 -11.97 -28.99 -4.24
N THR A 22 -12.50 -28.62 -3.07
CA THR A 22 -11.72 -27.93 -2.01
C THR A 22 -11.21 -28.87 -0.91
N ALA A 23 -11.78 -30.08 -0.82
CA ALA A 23 -11.37 -31.14 0.11
C ALA A 23 -9.85 -31.49 0.08
N PRO A 24 -9.11 -31.40 -1.04
CA PRO A 24 -7.67 -31.65 -1.04
C PRO A 24 -6.85 -30.61 -0.28
N PHE A 25 -7.43 -29.45 0.04
CA PHE A 25 -6.72 -28.29 0.61
C PHE A 25 -7.06 -28.03 2.08
N THR A 26 -8.00 -28.77 2.68
CA THR A 26 -8.28 -28.71 4.13
C THR A 26 -7.12 -29.27 4.96
N ASP A 27 -6.45 -30.32 4.47
CA ASP A 27 -5.37 -31.04 5.17
C ASP A 27 -3.97 -30.71 4.62
N LEU A 28 -3.71 -29.44 4.32
CA LEU A 28 -2.38 -29.00 3.90
C LEU A 28 -1.35 -29.24 5.02
N GLN A 29 -0.31 -30.00 4.71
CA GLN A 29 0.87 -30.13 5.56
C GLN A 29 1.68 -28.84 5.44
N ILE A 30 1.57 -27.97 6.45
CA ILE A 30 2.25 -26.67 6.52
C ILE A 30 3.20 -26.70 7.71
N ASP A 31 4.47 -26.36 7.47
CA ASP A 31 5.43 -26.21 8.56
C ASP A 31 5.02 -25.03 9.44
N SER A 32 5.01 -25.26 10.75
CA SER A 32 4.72 -24.26 11.77
C SER A 32 5.79 -23.19 11.90
N LEU A 33 7.02 -23.45 11.41
CA LEU A 33 8.14 -22.52 11.51
C LEU A 33 8.25 -21.65 10.26
N PRO A 34 8.69 -20.38 10.37
CA PRO A 34 8.88 -19.51 9.20
C PRO A 34 9.88 -20.08 8.17
N HIS A 35 9.46 -20.19 6.91
CA HIS A 35 10.29 -20.67 5.79
C HIS A 35 10.11 -19.84 4.50
N GLU A 36 10.82 -20.17 3.42
CA GLU A 36 10.57 -19.56 2.10
C GLU A 36 9.23 -20.09 1.54
N PRO A 37 8.42 -19.31 0.81
CA PRO A 37 7.11 -19.75 0.31
C PRO A 37 7.18 -21.04 -0.52
N ASP A 38 6.20 -21.89 -0.30
CA ASP A 38 5.97 -23.14 -1.03
C ASP A 38 4.51 -23.24 -1.49
N SER A 39 4.17 -24.33 -2.19
CA SER A 39 2.81 -24.50 -2.69
C SER A 39 1.76 -24.60 -1.58
N SER A 40 2.06 -25.30 -0.48
CA SER A 40 1.13 -25.46 0.63
C SER A 40 0.82 -24.12 1.32
N THR A 41 1.83 -23.29 1.61
CA THR A 41 1.64 -21.97 2.21
C THR A 41 0.96 -20.99 1.27
N CYS A 42 1.25 -21.01 -0.04
CA CYS A 42 0.54 -20.19 -1.03
C CYS A 42 -0.94 -20.59 -1.15
N LEU A 43 -1.26 -21.90 -1.11
CA LEU A 43 -2.65 -22.38 -1.12
C LEU A 43 -3.40 -21.96 0.15
N ALA A 44 -2.77 -22.09 1.33
CA ALA A 44 -3.34 -21.62 2.59
C ALA A 44 -3.59 -20.10 2.57
N HIS A 45 -2.70 -19.34 1.95
CA HIS A 45 -2.89 -17.90 1.75
C HIS A 45 -4.06 -17.61 0.82
N LEU A 46 -4.21 -18.33 -0.30
CA LEU A 46 -5.39 -18.20 -1.15
C LEU A 46 -6.68 -18.48 -0.36
N ARG A 47 -6.73 -19.54 0.45
CA ARG A 47 -7.90 -19.83 1.31
C ARG A 47 -8.24 -18.67 2.25
N LEU A 48 -7.22 -18.02 2.83
CA LEU A 48 -7.41 -16.83 3.67
C LEU A 48 -7.96 -15.64 2.86
N LEU A 49 -7.48 -15.41 1.64
CA LEU A 49 -7.98 -14.35 0.77
C LEU A 49 -9.45 -14.59 0.37
N PHE A 50 -9.84 -15.82 0.10
CA PHE A 50 -11.25 -16.19 -0.13
C PHE A 50 -12.12 -15.91 1.10
N ALA A 51 -11.64 -16.23 2.30
CA ALA A 51 -12.36 -15.89 3.53
C ALA A 51 -12.51 -14.37 3.73
N PHE A 52 -11.49 -13.57 3.39
CA PHE A 52 -11.59 -12.11 3.43
C PHE A 52 -12.57 -11.55 2.39
N GLU A 53 -12.60 -12.11 1.17
CA GLU A 53 -13.56 -11.68 0.15
C GLU A 53 -14.99 -12.07 0.55
N ALA A 54 -15.20 -13.28 1.07
CA ALA A 54 -16.50 -13.69 1.61
C ALA A 54 -16.98 -12.74 2.72
N LEU A 55 -16.09 -12.35 3.65
CA LEU A 55 -16.39 -11.36 4.68
C LEU A 55 -16.78 -10.00 4.08
N LYS A 56 -16.07 -9.53 3.05
CA LYS A 56 -16.37 -8.27 2.36
C LYS A 56 -17.73 -8.33 1.67
N GLU A 57 -18.04 -9.43 0.99
CA GLU A 57 -19.34 -9.66 0.37
C GLU A 57 -20.46 -9.70 1.42
N ASP A 58 -20.30 -10.48 2.49
CA ASP A 58 -21.30 -10.58 3.57
C ASP A 58 -21.65 -9.20 4.15
N ILE A 59 -20.63 -8.39 4.46
CA ILE A 59 -20.82 -7.03 4.97
C ILE A 59 -21.44 -6.10 3.92
N GLY A 60 -20.99 -6.19 2.67
CA GLY A 60 -21.54 -5.42 1.57
C GLY A 60 -23.03 -5.71 1.37
N TYR A 61 -23.42 -6.99 1.32
CA TYR A 61 -24.79 -7.43 1.04
C TYR A 61 -25.72 -7.48 2.26
N THR A 62 -25.22 -7.26 3.49
CA THR A 62 -26.07 -7.14 4.68
C THR A 62 -26.85 -5.81 4.64
N ASP A 63 -28.08 -5.87 4.14
CA ASP A 63 -28.95 -4.70 4.03
C ASP A 63 -29.28 -4.10 5.42
N GLY A 64 -29.33 -2.77 5.48
CA GLY A 64 -29.64 -2.00 6.68
C GLY A 64 -28.53 -1.92 7.74
N LEU A 65 -27.37 -2.54 7.53
CA LEU A 65 -26.28 -2.51 8.51
C LEU A 65 -25.85 -1.06 8.83
N TRP A 66 -25.92 -0.70 10.11
CA TRP A 66 -25.70 0.65 10.65
C TRP A 66 -26.59 1.75 10.02
N GLY A 67 -27.81 1.40 9.60
CA GLY A 67 -28.74 2.34 8.97
C GLY A 67 -28.35 2.71 7.53
N LEU A 68 -27.50 1.92 6.89
CA LEU A 68 -27.20 2.03 5.47
C LEU A 68 -28.08 1.01 4.75
N TRP A 69 -29.20 1.44 4.17
CA TRP A 69 -30.16 0.58 3.47
C TRP A 69 -29.97 0.62 1.94
N ASP A 70 -30.18 -0.50 1.26
CA ASP A 70 -30.11 -0.63 -0.21
C ASP A 70 -31.19 0.24 -0.89
N THR A 71 -32.32 0.51 -0.22
CA THR A 71 -33.36 1.46 -0.68
C THR A 71 -32.85 2.87 -0.92
N ARG A 72 -31.70 3.26 -0.32
CA ARG A 72 -31.04 4.55 -0.62
C ARG A 72 -30.58 4.65 -2.07
N ALA A 73 -30.33 3.52 -2.72
CA ALA A 73 -29.98 3.47 -4.15
C ALA A 73 -31.17 3.70 -5.09
N ASP A 74 -32.40 3.82 -4.56
CA ASP A 74 -33.57 4.26 -5.35
C ASP A 74 -33.54 5.78 -5.60
N GLY A 75 -32.76 6.54 -4.82
CA GLY A 75 -32.40 7.93 -5.10
C GLY A 75 -31.18 8.05 -6.02
N ASN A 76 -30.73 9.29 -6.25
CA ASN A 76 -29.54 9.54 -7.05
C ASN A 76 -28.34 9.84 -6.15
N ILE A 77 -27.35 8.95 -6.14
CA ILE A 77 -26.07 9.18 -5.45
C ILE A 77 -25.06 9.71 -6.47
N VAL A 78 -24.77 11.00 -6.43
CA VAL A 78 -23.82 11.66 -7.34
C VAL A 78 -22.45 11.71 -6.67
N VAL A 79 -21.41 11.22 -7.36
CA VAL A 79 -20.01 11.45 -6.95
C VAL A 79 -19.50 12.55 -7.85
N HIS A 80 -19.15 13.68 -7.25
CA HIS A 80 -18.57 14.83 -7.94
C HIS A 80 -17.10 14.59 -8.27
N GLU A 81 -16.55 15.36 -9.22
CA GLU A 81 -15.14 15.25 -9.61
C GLU A 81 -14.15 15.55 -8.47
N ASN A 82 -14.56 16.39 -7.51
CA ASN A 82 -13.80 16.68 -6.29
C ASN A 82 -13.92 15.56 -5.22
N GLY A 83 -14.74 14.55 -5.50
CA GLY A 83 -14.97 13.42 -4.63
C GLY A 83 -16.05 13.59 -3.57
N ASP A 84 -16.75 14.73 -3.54
CA ASP A 84 -17.94 14.86 -2.71
C ASP A 84 -19.04 13.91 -3.21
N VAL A 85 -19.82 13.40 -2.25
CA VAL A 85 -20.95 12.52 -2.54
C VAL A 85 -22.23 13.10 -2.02
N ASP A 86 -23.05 13.53 -2.97
CA ASP A 86 -24.39 14.01 -2.72
C ASP A 86 -25.40 12.89 -2.94
N GLU A 87 -26.37 12.82 -2.05
CA GLU A 87 -27.50 11.90 -2.15
C GLU A 87 -28.76 12.74 -2.32
N HIS A 88 -29.40 12.57 -3.47
CA HIS A 88 -30.68 13.21 -3.76
C HIS A 88 -31.82 12.20 -3.58
N PRO A 89 -32.93 12.58 -2.92
CA PRO A 89 -34.09 11.72 -2.81
C PRO A 89 -34.65 11.41 -4.20
N ALA A 90 -35.36 10.28 -4.32
CA ALA A 90 -36.11 9.96 -5.53
C ALA A 90 -37.18 11.05 -5.77
N ALA A 91 -36.91 12.02 -6.65
CA ALA A 91 -37.93 12.93 -7.13
C ALA A 91 -38.79 12.18 -8.18
N GLY A 92 -40.11 12.39 -8.13
CA GLY A 92 -41.06 11.72 -9.02
C GLY A 92 -40.65 11.87 -10.51
N GLU A 93 -40.84 10.78 -11.26
CA GLU A 93 -40.45 10.58 -12.67
C GLU A 93 -38.93 10.51 -13.00
N PHE A 94 -38.03 10.33 -12.03
CA PHE A 94 -36.66 9.93 -12.36
C PHE A 94 -36.60 8.45 -12.75
N ASN A 95 -36.51 8.19 -14.05
CA ASN A 95 -36.28 6.87 -14.62
C ASN A 95 -34.80 6.53 -14.44
N HIS A 96 -34.42 6.00 -13.28
CA HIS A 96 -33.06 5.50 -13.08
C HIS A 96 -32.81 4.35 -14.06
N GLU A 97 -31.88 4.55 -15.00
CA GLU A 97 -31.37 3.44 -15.79
C GLU A 97 -30.80 2.38 -14.83
N LEU A 98 -30.97 1.09 -15.15
CA LEU A 98 -30.54 -0.03 -14.31
C LEU A 98 -29.08 0.09 -13.85
N GLU A 99 -28.22 0.67 -14.70
CA GLU A 99 -26.80 0.90 -14.42
C GLU A 99 -26.56 1.96 -13.34
N ASP A 100 -27.34 3.05 -13.29
CA ASP A 100 -27.22 4.07 -12.25
C ASP A 100 -27.65 3.55 -10.88
N LYS A 101 -28.66 2.66 -10.86
CA LYS A 101 -29.08 1.99 -9.63
C LYS A 101 -27.99 1.03 -9.12
N LYS A 102 -27.42 0.20 -9.99
CA LYS A 102 -26.27 -0.68 -9.65
C LYS A 102 -25.09 0.12 -9.10
N LYS A 103 -24.78 1.26 -9.74
CA LYS A 103 -23.74 2.18 -9.29
C LYS A 103 -24.01 2.72 -7.89
N SER A 104 -25.25 3.10 -7.59
CA SER A 104 -25.63 3.62 -6.28
C SER A 104 -25.62 2.53 -5.20
N LEU A 105 -26.07 1.31 -5.52
CA LEU A 105 -25.94 0.14 -4.64
C LEU A 105 -24.47 -0.12 -4.28
N SER A 106 -23.60 -0.18 -5.29
CA SER A 106 -22.15 -0.38 -5.08
C SER A 106 -21.56 0.66 -4.11
N LYS A 107 -21.99 1.94 -4.16
CA LYS A 107 -21.56 2.98 -3.20
C LYS A 107 -22.02 2.74 -1.77
N VAL A 108 -23.27 2.30 -1.59
CA VAL A 108 -23.83 2.01 -0.25
C VAL A 108 -23.07 0.84 0.37
N ARG A 109 -22.81 -0.21 -0.40
CA ARG A 109 -22.02 -1.37 0.03
C ARG A 109 -20.58 -1.00 0.36
N GLU A 110 -19.98 -0.13 -0.44
CA GLU A 110 -18.63 0.40 -0.18
C GLU A 110 -18.59 1.18 1.14
N LYS A 111 -19.63 1.97 1.41
CA LYS A 111 -19.73 2.69 2.68
C LYS A 111 -19.85 1.74 3.87
N ARG A 112 -20.64 0.65 3.77
CA ARG A 112 -20.70 -0.39 4.81
C ARG A 112 -19.31 -1.00 5.01
N TRP A 113 -18.64 -1.41 3.95
CA TRP A 113 -17.31 -2.00 4.03
C TRP A 113 -16.28 -1.05 4.67
N ALA A 114 -16.24 0.22 4.27
CA ALA A 114 -15.34 1.21 4.84
C ALA A 114 -15.55 1.41 6.36
N LEU A 115 -16.81 1.43 6.81
CA LEU A 115 -17.13 1.50 8.24
C LEU A 115 -16.72 0.23 8.97
N PHE A 116 -16.97 -0.94 8.40
CA PHE A 116 -16.54 -2.22 8.96
C PHE A 116 -15.03 -2.27 9.16
N VAL A 117 -14.26 -1.84 8.15
CA VAL A 117 -12.79 -1.76 8.21
C VAL A 117 -12.32 -0.78 9.29
N ALA A 118 -12.94 0.40 9.40
CA ALA A 118 -12.60 1.36 10.45
C ALA A 118 -12.80 0.77 11.86
N ARG A 119 -13.88 0.01 12.06
CA ARG A 119 -14.14 -0.74 13.30
C ARG A 119 -13.14 -1.87 13.51
N ALA A 120 -12.80 -2.62 12.46
CA ALA A 120 -11.82 -3.71 12.52
C ALA A 120 -10.43 -3.20 12.92
N VAL A 121 -10.02 -2.02 12.44
CA VAL A 121 -8.74 -1.39 12.82
C VAL A 121 -8.73 -0.99 14.30
N ASP A 122 -9.84 -0.50 14.85
CA ASP A 122 -9.96 -0.21 16.29
C ASP A 122 -9.93 -1.50 17.14
N ARG A 123 -10.57 -2.57 16.66
CA ARG A 123 -10.51 -3.91 17.29
C ARG A 123 -9.08 -4.47 17.25
N TYR A 124 -8.37 -4.29 16.14
CA TYR A 124 -6.95 -4.62 16.01
C TYR A 124 -6.08 -3.79 16.96
N GLU A 125 -6.35 -2.49 17.12
CA GLU A 125 -5.66 -1.65 18.11
C GLU A 125 -5.88 -2.16 19.54
N ALA A 126 -7.11 -2.52 19.90
CA ALA A 126 -7.42 -3.10 21.21
C ALA A 126 -6.67 -4.43 21.44
N TRP A 127 -6.66 -5.31 20.43
CA TRP A 127 -5.89 -6.56 20.49
C TRP A 127 -4.39 -6.31 20.62
N TRP A 128 -3.83 -5.44 19.78
CA TRP A 128 -2.42 -5.06 19.80
C TRP A 128 -1.99 -4.54 21.19
N ASN A 129 -2.79 -3.65 21.78
CA ASN A 129 -2.50 -3.09 23.11
C ASN A 129 -2.64 -4.12 24.24
N SER A 130 -3.38 -5.21 24.03
CA SER A 130 -3.53 -6.31 24.99
C SER A 130 -2.43 -7.38 24.90
N LEU A 131 -1.59 -7.34 23.86
CA LEU A 131 -0.55 -8.35 23.67
C LEU A 131 0.47 -8.30 24.81
N PRO A 132 0.92 -9.46 25.33
CA PRO A 132 1.96 -9.49 26.35
C PRO A 132 3.25 -8.88 25.79
N ARG A 133 3.85 -7.97 26.58
CA ARG A 133 5.15 -7.39 26.24
C ARG A 133 6.26 -8.36 26.60
N GLU A 134 7.06 -8.74 25.63
CA GLU A 134 8.21 -9.62 25.83
C GLU A 134 9.46 -8.82 26.19
N LEU A 135 9.60 -7.64 25.59
CA LEU A 135 10.68 -6.69 25.84
C LEU A 135 10.10 -5.34 26.27
N MET A 136 10.93 -4.56 26.95
CA MET A 136 10.58 -3.16 27.24
C MET A 136 10.51 -2.33 25.95
N PRO A 137 9.67 -1.29 25.90
CA PRO A 137 9.64 -0.38 24.76
C PRO A 137 11.02 0.21 24.45
N LEU A 138 11.36 0.28 23.17
CA LEU A 138 12.69 0.69 22.70
C LEU A 138 13.08 2.09 23.21
N THR A 139 14.33 2.22 23.67
CA THR A 139 14.96 3.52 23.97
C THR A 139 16.11 3.85 23.02
N GLU A 140 16.51 5.13 22.94
CA GLU A 140 17.72 5.55 22.20
C GLU A 140 19.01 4.90 22.76
N GLY A 141 19.02 4.51 24.03
CA GLY A 141 20.11 3.76 24.66
C GLY A 141 20.26 2.37 24.05
N ASP A 142 19.16 1.64 23.91
CA ASP A 142 19.13 0.32 23.26
C ASP A 142 19.63 0.39 21.81
N MET A 143 19.31 1.48 21.10
CA MET A 143 19.75 1.69 19.72
C MET A 143 21.26 1.86 19.58
N SER A 144 21.96 2.22 20.67
CA SER A 144 23.41 2.38 20.69
C SER A 144 24.14 1.08 21.01
N ASP A 145 23.46 0.11 21.63
CA ASP A 145 24.02 -1.19 21.97
C ASP A 145 23.95 -2.17 20.79
N LYS A 146 25.13 -2.63 20.35
CA LYS A 146 25.29 -3.60 19.24
C LYS A 146 24.71 -4.97 19.56
N ASN A 147 24.54 -5.28 20.85
CA ASN A 147 24.02 -6.55 21.32
C ASN A 147 22.56 -6.44 21.82
N SER A 148 21.91 -5.28 21.68
CA SER A 148 20.57 -5.08 22.21
C SER A 148 19.56 -6.06 21.61
N PRO A 149 18.87 -6.88 22.44
CA PRO A 149 17.78 -7.74 21.97
C PRO A 149 16.57 -6.94 21.50
N SER A 150 16.42 -5.70 21.98
CA SER A 150 15.32 -4.79 21.63
C SER A 150 15.53 -4.08 20.29
N PHE A 151 16.74 -4.14 19.70
CA PHE A 151 17.03 -3.44 18.45
C PHE A 151 17.89 -4.22 17.45
N VAL A 152 19.22 -4.25 17.63
CA VAL A 152 20.14 -4.84 16.63
C VAL A 152 19.94 -6.35 16.50
N GLN A 153 19.76 -7.04 17.62
CA GLN A 153 19.52 -8.48 17.64
C GLN A 153 18.05 -8.84 17.48
N PHE A 154 17.14 -7.85 17.43
CA PHE A 154 15.69 -8.08 17.32
C PHE A 154 15.33 -9.07 16.21
N PRO A 155 15.82 -8.92 14.95
CA PRO A 155 15.45 -9.83 13.86
C PRO A 155 16.32 -11.10 13.77
N ILE A 156 17.19 -11.39 14.75
CA ILE A 156 18.19 -12.47 14.68
C ILE A 156 17.94 -13.60 15.70
N GLY A 157 17.18 -13.35 16.78
CA GLY A 157 17.01 -14.34 17.86
C GLY A 157 16.07 -15.50 17.51
N GLU A 158 16.19 -16.59 18.25
CA GLU A 158 15.39 -17.81 18.06
C GLU A 158 14.27 -17.91 19.11
N SER A 159 13.03 -17.59 18.74
CA SER A 159 11.81 -18.12 19.38
C SER A 159 10.54 -17.81 18.57
N PRO A 160 10.38 -18.35 17.33
CA PRO A 160 9.20 -18.11 16.49
C PRO A 160 8.00 -19.00 16.93
N ARG A 161 7.68 -18.98 18.22
CA ARG A 161 6.69 -19.86 18.85
C ARG A 161 5.63 -19.07 19.61
N TRP A 162 5.43 -17.80 19.24
CA TRP A 162 4.51 -16.91 19.94
C TRP A 162 3.06 -17.42 19.95
N TRP A 163 2.65 -18.10 18.88
CA TRP A 163 1.31 -18.67 18.71
C TRP A 163 1.07 -19.95 19.50
N GLU A 164 2.09 -20.56 20.13
CA GLU A 164 1.89 -21.72 20.98
C GLU A 164 0.92 -21.37 22.12
N LYS A 165 -0.25 -22.02 22.15
CA LYS A 165 -1.33 -21.83 23.13
C LYS A 165 -2.02 -20.46 23.07
N LYS A 166 -1.90 -19.72 21.97
CA LYS A 166 -2.65 -18.47 21.74
C LYS A 166 -3.88 -18.74 20.88
N ALA A 167 -4.97 -18.03 21.20
CA ALA A 167 -6.18 -18.02 20.38
C ALA A 167 -5.94 -17.20 19.11
N LEU A 168 -6.54 -17.62 17.99
CA LEU A 168 -6.63 -16.76 16.82
C LEU A 168 -7.64 -15.63 17.08
N PRO A 169 -7.38 -14.40 16.57
CA PRO A 169 -8.35 -13.31 16.65
C PRO A 169 -9.52 -13.53 15.67
N PRO A 170 -10.60 -12.74 15.76
CA PRO A 170 -11.65 -12.67 14.75
C PRO A 170 -11.10 -12.40 13.34
N LEU A 171 -11.83 -12.82 12.30
CA LEU A 171 -11.39 -12.75 10.90
C LEU A 171 -11.08 -11.32 10.44
N ASP A 172 -11.86 -10.33 10.87
CA ASP A 172 -11.63 -8.91 10.53
C ASP A 172 -10.34 -8.36 11.16
N VAL A 173 -9.99 -8.81 12.35
CA VAL A 173 -8.74 -8.45 13.02
C VAL A 173 -7.56 -9.18 12.39
N LEU A 174 -7.75 -10.43 11.95
CA LEU A 174 -6.78 -11.19 11.17
C LEU A 174 -6.50 -10.52 9.80
N MET A 175 -7.52 -9.93 9.18
CA MET A 175 -7.40 -9.15 7.94
C MET A 175 -6.55 -7.88 8.13
N VAL A 176 -6.78 -7.14 9.22
CA VAL A 176 -5.94 -5.98 9.56
C VAL A 176 -4.50 -6.41 9.85
N TYR A 177 -4.31 -7.51 10.59
CA TYR A 177 -2.98 -8.07 10.88
C TYR A 177 -2.23 -8.48 9.61
N HIS A 178 -2.90 -9.17 8.68
CA HIS A 178 -2.39 -9.50 7.36
C HIS A 178 -1.90 -8.26 6.62
N SER A 179 -2.76 -7.24 6.49
CA SER A 179 -2.45 -5.98 5.79
C SER A 179 -1.28 -5.22 6.43
N HIS A 180 -1.16 -5.27 7.76
CA HIS A 180 -0.04 -4.67 8.48
C HIS A 180 1.29 -5.38 8.16
N MET A 181 1.32 -6.71 8.16
CA MET A 181 2.53 -7.50 7.84
C MET A 181 3.00 -7.33 6.39
N LEU A 182 2.08 -7.11 5.44
CA LEU A 182 2.42 -6.79 4.05
C LEU A 182 3.15 -5.45 3.90
N ASN A 183 3.28 -4.67 4.98
CA ASN A 183 4.09 -3.46 5.08
C ASN A 183 5.34 -3.67 5.97
N PRO A 184 6.36 -4.42 5.51
CA PRO A 184 7.40 -5.04 6.33
C PRO A 184 8.19 -4.04 7.18
N TYR A 185 8.48 -2.85 6.63
CA TYR A 185 9.21 -1.81 7.34
C TYR A 185 8.40 -1.23 8.48
N ASN A 186 7.10 -0.97 8.25
CA ASN A 186 6.22 -0.35 9.23
C ASN A 186 5.91 -1.35 10.34
N PHE A 187 5.59 -2.59 9.96
CA PHE A 187 5.35 -3.68 10.90
C PHE A 187 6.56 -3.97 11.79
N LEU A 188 7.77 -4.07 11.22
CA LEU A 188 8.99 -4.24 11.99
C LEU A 188 9.23 -3.04 12.95
N GLU A 189 9.04 -1.83 12.45
CA GLU A 189 9.21 -0.59 13.22
C GLU A 189 8.24 -0.52 14.41
N ASP A 190 6.97 -0.86 14.24
CA ASP A 190 5.99 -0.89 15.32
C ASP A 190 6.26 -2.02 16.32
N CYS A 191 6.67 -3.21 15.85
CA CYS A 191 7.04 -4.33 16.73
C CYS A 191 8.28 -4.02 17.57
N ILE A 192 9.31 -3.39 16.97
CA ILE A 192 10.51 -2.95 17.69
C ILE A 192 10.14 -1.94 18.79
N ARG A 193 9.32 -0.94 18.47
CA ARG A 193 8.94 0.11 19.45
C ARG A 193 8.22 -0.45 20.66
N GLN A 194 7.37 -1.46 20.46
CA GLN A 194 6.57 -2.06 21.52
C GLN A 194 7.24 -3.28 22.19
N GLY A 195 8.36 -3.76 21.66
CA GLY A 195 9.06 -4.93 22.19
C GLY A 195 8.38 -6.26 21.86
N HIS A 196 7.69 -6.36 20.71
CA HIS A 196 6.96 -7.54 20.23
C HIS A 196 7.84 -8.43 19.34
N ARG A 197 8.93 -8.96 19.90
CA ARG A 197 9.95 -9.69 19.13
C ARG A 197 9.46 -11.04 18.61
N GLN A 198 9.02 -11.94 19.49
CA GLN A 198 8.54 -13.27 19.12
C GLN A 198 7.27 -13.17 18.29
N PHE A 199 6.38 -12.23 18.60
CA PHE A 199 5.21 -11.94 17.75
C PHE A 199 5.61 -11.61 16.31
N TRP A 200 6.56 -10.68 16.11
CA TRP A 200 7.09 -10.37 14.77
C TRP A 200 7.76 -11.57 14.11
N GLN A 201 8.55 -12.34 14.88
CA GLN A 201 9.29 -13.49 14.37
C GLN A 201 8.38 -14.64 13.94
N SER A 202 7.24 -14.83 14.61
CA SER A 202 6.32 -15.94 14.37
C SER A 202 5.43 -15.71 13.14
N GLY A 203 5.13 -14.46 12.78
CA GLY A 203 4.35 -14.13 11.58
C GLY A 203 2.93 -14.70 11.60
N MET A 204 2.37 -14.95 10.41
CA MET A 204 1.06 -15.58 10.24
C MET A 204 1.13 -17.07 10.63
N PRO A 205 0.28 -17.55 11.57
CA PRO A 205 0.28 -18.96 11.96
C PRO A 205 -0.50 -19.80 10.94
N TRP A 206 0.10 -20.05 9.78
CA TRP A 206 -0.58 -20.67 8.63
C TRP A 206 -1.28 -22.00 8.94
N SER A 207 -0.68 -22.85 9.79
CA SER A 207 -1.31 -24.11 10.20
C SER A 207 -2.62 -23.89 10.99
N LEU A 208 -2.63 -22.93 11.92
CA LEU A 208 -3.83 -22.58 12.69
C LEU A 208 -4.87 -21.90 11.81
N VAL A 209 -4.45 -20.96 10.95
CA VAL A 209 -5.36 -20.23 10.05
C VAL A 209 -6.00 -21.18 9.04
N ASN A 210 -5.22 -22.09 8.43
CA ASN A 210 -5.73 -23.07 7.48
C ASN A 210 -6.72 -24.05 8.12
N ALA A 211 -6.51 -24.42 9.38
CA ALA A 211 -7.40 -25.29 10.15
C ALA A 211 -8.69 -24.57 10.59
N ALA A 212 -8.64 -23.25 10.80
CA ALA A 212 -9.79 -22.44 11.18
C ALA A 212 -10.72 -22.11 9.99
N ILE A 213 -10.25 -22.27 8.75
CA ILE A 213 -11.07 -22.03 7.55
C ILE A 213 -11.53 -23.39 7.04
N ASP A 214 -12.83 -23.57 6.82
CA ASP A 214 -13.38 -24.83 6.27
C ASP A 214 -13.43 -24.83 4.73
N GLY A 215 -14.05 -25.86 4.13
CA GLY A 215 -14.18 -26.01 2.68
C GLY A 215 -15.08 -24.98 2.00
N SER A 216 -15.94 -24.31 2.78
CA SER A 216 -16.81 -23.21 2.35
C SER A 216 -16.19 -21.83 2.55
N PHE A 217 -14.91 -21.78 2.96
CA PHE A 217 -14.20 -20.56 3.35
C PHE A 217 -14.75 -19.87 4.60
N SER A 218 -15.62 -20.55 5.35
CA SER A 218 -16.11 -20.03 6.63
C SER A 218 -15.02 -20.13 7.70
N TYR A 219 -14.82 -19.03 8.43
CA TYR A 219 -13.84 -18.95 9.50
C TYR A 219 -14.46 -19.35 10.85
N ASN A 220 -13.98 -20.45 11.41
CA ASN A 220 -14.51 -21.09 12.61
C ASN A 220 -13.39 -21.34 13.63
N VAL A 221 -13.59 -20.87 14.85
CA VAL A 221 -12.73 -21.14 16.01
C VAL A 221 -13.56 -21.65 17.19
N SER A 222 -12.90 -22.21 18.20
CA SER A 222 -13.59 -22.72 19.39
C SER A 222 -14.29 -21.60 20.19
N ASP A 223 -15.39 -21.91 20.88
CA ASP A 223 -16.07 -20.92 21.72
C ASP A 223 -15.18 -20.43 22.88
N ASP A 224 -14.22 -21.25 23.33
CA ASP A 224 -13.18 -20.85 24.28
C ASP A 224 -12.26 -19.75 23.70
N ASP A 225 -11.91 -19.81 22.40
CA ASP A 225 -11.16 -18.75 21.72
C ASP A 225 -11.96 -17.45 21.68
N LYS A 226 -13.25 -17.54 21.36
CA LYS A 226 -14.16 -16.38 21.32
C LYS A 226 -14.28 -15.74 22.70
N ALA A 227 -14.47 -16.55 23.74
CA ALA A 227 -14.55 -16.05 25.12
C ALA A 227 -13.24 -15.39 25.57
N ARG A 228 -12.08 -15.97 25.21
CA ARG A 228 -10.76 -15.38 25.49
C ARG A 228 -10.57 -14.04 24.79
N TRP A 229 -10.99 -13.91 23.54
CA TRP A 229 -10.96 -12.65 22.81
C TRP A 229 -11.73 -11.54 23.54
N VAL A 230 -12.98 -11.84 23.94
CA VAL A 230 -13.84 -10.87 24.64
C VAL A 230 -13.21 -10.45 25.97
N ALA A 231 -12.72 -11.43 26.74
CA ALA A 231 -12.06 -11.17 28.02
C ALA A 231 -10.76 -10.36 27.88
N GLN A 232 -9.99 -10.59 26.80
CA GLN A 232 -8.71 -9.94 26.57
C GLN A 232 -8.84 -8.51 26.05
N THR A 233 -9.81 -8.25 25.17
CA THR A 233 -9.90 -6.99 24.41
C THR A 233 -11.05 -6.08 24.85
N GLY A 234 -12.04 -6.64 25.56
CA GLY A 234 -13.29 -5.94 25.86
C GLY A 234 -14.19 -5.70 24.64
N ARG A 235 -13.89 -6.35 23.50
CA ARG A 235 -14.66 -6.28 22.25
C ARG A 235 -15.48 -7.54 22.06
N GLN A 236 -16.66 -7.43 21.44
CA GLN A 236 -17.44 -8.59 21.03
C GLN A 236 -16.65 -9.43 20.02
N TRP A 237 -17.02 -10.70 19.85
CA TRP A 237 -16.39 -11.58 18.87
C TRP A 237 -16.71 -11.14 17.43
N ASP A 238 -17.96 -10.77 17.17
CA ASP A 238 -18.38 -10.25 15.89
C ASP A 238 -18.30 -8.72 15.88
N ASN A 239 -17.76 -8.16 14.79
CA ASN A 239 -17.57 -6.72 14.64
C ASN A 239 -18.90 -5.97 14.76
N VAL A 240 -19.95 -6.52 14.14
CA VAL A 240 -21.28 -5.89 14.09
C VAL A 240 -21.90 -5.72 15.49
N ASP A 241 -21.52 -6.57 16.44
CA ASP A 241 -22.04 -6.58 17.82
C ASP A 241 -21.32 -5.59 18.75
N ASP A 242 -20.17 -5.03 18.35
CA ASP A 242 -19.51 -3.99 19.14
C ASP A 242 -20.42 -2.75 19.28
N PRO A 243 -20.18 -1.87 20.27
CA PRO A 243 -20.95 -0.64 20.43
C PRO A 243 -20.96 0.25 19.17
N LEU A 244 -22.08 0.94 18.94
CA LEU A 244 -22.26 1.91 17.84
C LEU A 244 -21.57 3.26 18.09
N VAL A 245 -20.93 3.39 19.24
CA VAL A 245 -20.12 4.55 19.62
C VAL A 245 -18.70 4.12 19.97
N LYS A 246 -17.76 5.06 19.85
CA LYS A 246 -16.38 4.94 20.34
C LYS A 246 -16.11 6.05 21.35
N THR A 247 -15.55 5.69 22.50
CA THR A 247 -15.07 6.66 23.46
C THR A 247 -13.71 7.21 23.00
N ILE A 248 -13.59 8.53 22.92
CA ILE A 248 -12.34 9.24 22.65
C ILE A 248 -12.06 10.26 23.76
N ALA A 249 -10.78 10.60 23.97
CA ALA A 249 -10.38 11.65 24.90
C ALA A 249 -10.17 12.98 24.16
N CYS A 250 -10.61 14.09 24.75
CA CYS A 250 -10.37 15.42 24.19
C CYS A 250 -8.85 15.68 24.03
N PRO A 251 -8.36 16.04 22.82
CA PRO A 251 -6.94 16.33 22.58
C PRO A 251 -6.39 17.54 23.33
N ASN A 252 -7.25 18.45 23.78
CA ASN A 252 -6.85 19.56 24.63
C ASN A 252 -6.34 19.01 25.97
N LYS A 253 -5.05 19.20 26.25
CA LYS A 253 -4.34 18.66 27.43
C LYS A 253 -4.93 19.16 28.75
N ASN A 254 -5.46 20.38 28.78
CA ASN A 254 -6.11 20.96 29.95
C ASN A 254 -7.57 20.49 30.13
N CYS A 255 -8.14 19.81 29.13
CA CYS A 255 -9.47 19.21 29.20
C CYS A 255 -9.41 17.70 29.47
N ALA A 256 -8.79 16.95 28.55
CA ALA A 256 -8.62 15.49 28.53
C ALA A 256 -9.88 14.65 28.80
N GLN A 257 -11.07 15.25 28.73
CA GLN A 257 -12.32 14.60 29.08
C GLN A 257 -12.66 13.49 28.07
N PRO A 258 -12.95 12.25 28.51
CA PRO A 258 -13.49 11.21 27.65
C PRO A 258 -14.96 11.49 27.32
N PHE A 259 -15.35 11.21 26.08
CA PHE A 259 -16.73 11.28 25.61
C PHE A 259 -16.95 10.34 24.39
N ASP A 260 -18.20 9.99 24.15
CA ASP A 260 -18.57 9.05 23.09
C ASP A 260 -18.86 9.79 21.78
N VAL A 261 -18.36 9.24 20.68
CA VAL A 261 -18.66 9.66 19.30
C VAL A 261 -19.27 8.50 18.52
N PRO A 262 -20.29 8.71 17.67
CA PRO A 262 -20.85 7.65 16.85
C PRO A 262 -19.84 7.15 15.83
N TRP A 263 -19.92 5.87 15.45
CA TRP A 263 -19.10 5.32 14.37
C TRP A 263 -19.42 5.96 13.02
N THR A 264 -20.69 6.24 12.76
CA THR A 264 -21.13 6.95 11.55
C THR A 264 -22.28 7.89 11.84
N THR A 265 -22.37 8.98 11.10
CA THR A 265 -23.56 9.86 11.06
C THR A 265 -24.35 9.69 9.75
N CYS A 266 -23.99 8.72 8.91
CA CYS A 266 -24.68 8.45 7.64
C CYS A 266 -25.93 7.58 7.80
N GLY A 267 -26.14 6.99 8.98
CA GLY A 267 -27.24 6.06 9.23
C GLY A 267 -28.62 6.73 9.14
N LEU A 268 -29.57 6.05 8.51
CA LEU A 268 -30.97 6.43 8.39
C LEU A 268 -31.88 5.20 8.61
N GLU A 269 -33.14 5.46 8.95
CA GLU A 269 -34.19 4.45 8.87
C GLU A 269 -34.42 4.04 7.39
N GLU A 270 -34.94 2.83 7.14
CA GLU A 270 -35.15 2.32 5.77
C GLU A 270 -36.08 3.21 4.93
N THR A 271 -37.11 3.76 5.58
CA THR A 271 -38.06 4.71 4.99
C THR A 271 -38.04 6.03 5.78
N PRO A 272 -37.09 6.93 5.53
CA PRO A 272 -36.98 8.17 6.29
C PRO A 272 -38.19 9.06 6.06
N LYS A 273 -38.78 9.56 7.14
CA LYS A 273 -39.91 10.51 7.09
C LYS A 273 -39.51 11.90 6.56
N SER A 274 -38.23 12.24 6.67
CA SER A 274 -37.66 13.49 6.17
C SER A 274 -37.12 13.31 4.74
N PRO A 275 -37.26 14.32 3.86
CA PRO A 275 -36.58 14.34 2.57
C PRO A 275 -35.07 14.57 2.72
N ASP A 276 -34.60 15.04 3.88
CA ASP A 276 -33.19 15.27 4.14
C ASP A 276 -32.40 13.96 4.15
N ARG A 277 -31.19 13.99 3.58
CA ARG A 277 -30.31 12.84 3.40
C ARG A 277 -28.89 13.24 3.81
N PRO A 278 -28.27 12.59 4.81
CA PRO A 278 -26.93 12.96 5.32
C PRO A 278 -25.78 12.60 4.35
N GLY A 279 -26.09 12.00 3.19
CA GLY A 279 -25.12 11.50 2.22
C GLY A 279 -24.35 10.29 2.74
N LEU A 280 -23.25 9.95 2.06
CA LEU A 280 -22.38 8.82 2.42
C LEU A 280 -21.05 9.24 3.07
N MET A 281 -20.74 10.54 3.11
CA MET A 281 -19.49 11.02 3.67
C MET A 281 -19.48 10.91 5.20
N GLY A 282 -20.45 11.55 5.88
CA GLY A 282 -20.62 11.53 7.34
C GLY A 282 -19.51 12.22 8.13
N ALA A 283 -19.69 12.30 9.46
CA ALA A 283 -18.79 12.95 10.42
C ALA A 283 -18.49 12.09 11.68
N GLY A 284 -18.96 10.84 11.74
CA GLY A 284 -18.63 9.88 12.79
C GLY A 284 -17.17 9.41 12.75
N TYR A 285 -16.74 8.66 13.76
CA TYR A 285 -15.34 8.25 13.90
C TYR A 285 -14.81 7.41 12.74
N GLY A 286 -15.65 6.53 12.19
CA GLY A 286 -15.34 5.73 11.00
C GLY A 286 -15.67 6.44 9.69
N ASP A 287 -16.24 7.64 9.73
CA ASP A 287 -16.58 8.41 8.54
C ASP A 287 -15.36 9.16 7.99
N ILE A 288 -15.45 9.55 6.72
CA ILE A 288 -14.37 10.23 6.04
C ILE A 288 -14.10 11.64 6.58
N ARG A 289 -15.14 12.41 6.92
CA ARG A 289 -15.02 13.77 7.44
C ARG A 289 -15.20 13.80 8.96
N PHE A 290 -14.62 12.83 9.67
CA PHE A 290 -14.74 12.74 11.12
C PHE A 290 -14.55 14.11 11.77
N GLU A 291 -15.60 14.54 12.46
CA GLU A 291 -15.64 15.80 13.18
C GLU A 291 -16.53 15.63 14.42
N ALA A 292 -15.97 15.97 15.57
CA ALA A 292 -16.70 15.99 16.83
C ALA A 292 -16.35 17.25 17.62
N ARG A 293 -17.21 17.66 18.54
CA ARG A 293 -16.93 18.73 19.50
C ARG A 293 -16.87 18.17 20.91
N CYS A 294 -15.82 18.53 21.63
CA CYS A 294 -15.69 18.16 23.03
C CYS A 294 -16.84 18.77 23.86
N PRO A 295 -17.62 17.97 24.61
CA PRO A 295 -18.76 18.48 25.36
C PRO A 295 -18.36 19.41 26.53
N LYS A 296 -17.10 19.38 26.97
CA LYS A 296 -16.59 20.17 28.10
C LYS A 296 -15.97 21.50 27.69
N CYS A 297 -15.09 21.50 26.68
CA CYS A 297 -14.33 22.69 26.27
C CYS A 297 -14.65 23.18 24.86
N ASN A 298 -15.62 22.55 24.18
CA ASN A 298 -16.08 22.86 22.83
C ASN A 298 -15.02 22.81 21.72
N THR A 299 -13.80 22.35 22.02
CA THR A 299 -12.74 22.16 21.02
C THR A 299 -13.22 21.21 19.92
N ARG A 300 -13.13 21.67 18.67
CA ARG A 300 -13.32 20.89 17.46
C ARG A 300 -12.25 19.82 17.36
N ILE A 301 -12.65 18.59 17.03
CA ILE A 301 -11.79 17.42 16.99
C ILE A 301 -12.00 16.76 15.63
N THR A 302 -10.94 16.74 14.83
CA THR A 302 -10.91 16.09 13.52
C THR A 302 -9.78 15.06 13.46
N LYS A 303 -9.65 14.33 12.36
CA LYS A 303 -8.52 13.40 12.12
C LYS A 303 -7.18 14.11 12.19
N GLU A 304 -7.10 15.32 11.63
CA GLU A 304 -5.90 16.14 11.61
C GLU A 304 -5.49 16.55 13.03
N THR A 305 -6.47 16.91 13.87
CA THR A 305 -6.21 17.21 15.29
C THR A 305 -5.73 15.97 16.05
N LEU A 306 -6.34 14.80 15.80
CA LEU A 306 -5.91 13.54 16.42
C LEU A 306 -4.49 13.12 15.97
N SER A 307 -4.12 13.39 14.73
CA SER A 307 -2.74 13.20 14.24
C SER A 307 -1.73 14.07 14.99
N VAL A 308 -2.08 15.33 15.30
CA VAL A 308 -1.24 16.19 16.14
C VAL A 308 -1.16 15.66 17.57
N ALA A 309 -2.27 15.17 18.13
CA ALA A 309 -2.28 14.55 19.46
C ALA A 309 -1.34 13.34 19.53
N LYS A 310 -1.35 12.49 18.50
CA LYS A 310 -0.39 11.38 18.34
C LYS A 310 1.06 11.89 18.29
N PHE A 311 1.34 12.90 17.45
CA PHE A 311 2.68 13.49 17.34
C PHE A 311 3.18 14.05 18.68
N CYS A 312 2.35 14.83 19.38
CA CYS A 312 2.69 15.38 20.69
C CYS A 312 2.97 14.27 21.72
N LYS A 313 2.17 13.20 21.72
CA LYS A 313 2.39 12.04 22.61
C LYS A 313 3.73 11.35 22.33
N ASP A 314 4.07 11.12 21.06
CA ASP A 314 5.34 10.52 20.69
C ASP A 314 6.53 11.45 21.00
N ALA A 315 6.39 12.76 20.78
CA ALA A 315 7.39 13.76 21.15
C ALA A 315 7.62 13.83 22.67
N ASP A 316 6.56 13.76 23.46
CA ASP A 316 6.65 13.66 24.92
C ASP A 316 7.37 12.36 25.34
N ASN A 317 7.15 11.23 24.66
CA ASN A 317 7.89 9.99 24.91
C ASN A 317 9.39 10.11 24.57
N VAL A 318 9.78 10.87 23.53
CA VAL A 318 11.20 11.18 23.25
C VAL A 318 11.83 11.95 24.40
N ILE A 319 11.11 12.94 24.93
CA ILE A 319 11.62 13.85 25.98
C ILE A 319 11.71 13.13 27.33
N PHE A 320 10.65 12.40 27.71
CA PHE A 320 10.50 11.89 29.07
C PHE A 320 10.87 10.41 29.23
N LYS A 321 10.89 9.65 28.14
CA LYS A 321 11.15 8.20 28.16
C LYS A 321 12.31 7.77 27.26
N SER A 322 12.95 8.72 26.57
CA SER A 322 13.99 8.46 25.58
C SER A 322 13.57 7.46 24.50
N GLN A 323 12.28 7.41 24.15
CA GLN A 323 11.77 6.55 23.08
C GLN A 323 11.91 7.29 21.75
N PRO A 324 12.51 6.68 20.71
CA PRO A 324 12.72 7.36 19.43
C PRO A 324 11.40 7.65 18.71
N MET A 325 11.34 8.75 17.96
CA MET A 325 10.18 9.03 17.11
C MET A 325 10.00 7.90 16.07
N PRO A 326 8.75 7.53 15.76
CA PRO A 326 8.41 6.82 14.52
C PRO A 326 9.18 7.35 13.31
N GLY A 327 9.62 6.46 12.43
CA GLY A 327 10.36 6.81 11.21
C GLY A 327 11.87 7.03 11.40
N THR A 328 12.41 7.03 12.62
CA THR A 328 13.83 7.36 12.88
C THR A 328 14.75 6.17 13.17
N MET A 329 14.24 4.94 13.21
CA MET A 329 15.01 3.79 13.73
C MET A 329 15.74 3.00 12.63
N LEU A 330 15.00 2.52 11.62
CA LEU A 330 15.55 1.67 10.56
C LEU A 330 16.45 2.48 9.62
N TRP A 331 17.55 1.88 9.19
CA TRP A 331 18.44 2.50 8.22
C TRP A 331 17.70 2.76 6.89
N PRO A 332 17.58 4.01 6.39
CA PRO A 332 16.72 4.33 5.26
C PRO A 332 16.96 3.48 4.00
N ASN A 333 18.23 3.16 3.70
CA ASN A 333 18.59 2.45 2.46
C ASN A 333 18.41 0.94 2.56
N SER A 334 18.61 0.34 3.74
CA SER A 334 18.58 -1.12 3.92
C SER A 334 17.34 -1.62 4.65
N GLY A 335 16.59 -0.75 5.34
CA GLY A 335 15.45 -1.14 6.16
C GLY A 335 15.83 -1.93 7.42
N THR A 336 17.12 -2.03 7.76
CA THR A 336 17.60 -2.86 8.86
C THR A 336 17.85 -2.05 10.14
N PRO A 337 17.69 -2.66 11.32
CA PRO A 337 18.10 -2.05 12.59
C PRO A 337 19.63 -2.09 12.68
N VAL A 338 20.28 -0.94 12.50
CA VAL A 338 21.73 -0.80 12.65
C VAL A 338 22.05 0.07 13.86
N PRO A 339 23.08 -0.26 14.66
CA PRO A 339 23.41 0.50 15.86
C PRO A 339 23.70 1.96 15.52
N ILE A 340 23.35 2.87 16.42
CA ILE A 340 23.72 4.29 16.33
C ILE A 340 25.24 4.38 16.30
N THR A 341 25.78 5.04 15.26
CA THR A 341 27.23 5.25 15.14
C THR A 341 27.55 6.73 14.93
N VAL A 342 28.56 7.22 15.66
CA VAL A 342 29.13 8.54 15.44
C VAL A 342 30.12 8.44 14.26
N ARG A 343 29.76 9.01 13.11
CA ARG A 343 30.62 9.00 11.91
C ARG A 343 31.62 10.15 11.94
N LYS A 344 32.79 9.97 11.31
CA LYS A 344 33.82 11.01 11.18
C LYS A 344 33.20 12.27 10.53
N GLY A 345 33.16 13.37 11.28
CA GLY A 345 32.58 14.65 10.84
C GLY A 345 31.14 14.94 11.28
N SER A 346 30.51 14.07 12.08
CA SER A 346 29.23 14.35 12.75
C SER A 346 29.29 13.90 14.20
N LEU A 347 28.70 14.66 15.13
CA LEU A 347 28.69 14.33 16.56
C LEU A 347 27.66 13.27 16.95
N PHE A 348 26.73 12.93 16.05
CA PHE A 348 25.65 11.98 16.31
C PHE A 348 25.23 11.27 15.02
N ASP A 349 24.46 10.18 15.16
CA ASP A 349 23.88 9.48 14.01
C ASP A 349 22.76 10.33 13.39
N GLN A 350 22.87 10.64 12.10
CA GLN A 350 21.95 11.55 11.41
C GLN A 350 20.48 11.11 11.44
N ARG A 351 20.20 9.83 11.72
CA ARG A 351 18.84 9.33 11.99
C ARG A 351 18.18 9.99 13.19
N MET A 352 18.98 10.38 14.19
CA MET A 352 18.51 11.02 15.43
C MET A 352 18.30 12.52 15.28
N PHE A 353 18.51 13.09 14.09
CA PHE A 353 18.26 14.52 13.86
C PHE A 353 16.85 14.95 14.27
N PRO A 354 15.76 14.22 13.91
CA PRO A 354 14.41 14.61 14.32
C PRO A 354 14.20 14.54 15.85
N ASN A 355 14.75 13.52 16.51
CA ASN A 355 14.65 13.39 17.97
C ASN A 355 15.40 14.54 18.68
N ARG A 356 16.62 14.85 18.24
CA ARG A 356 17.41 15.98 18.76
C ARG A 356 16.75 17.33 18.51
N MET A 357 16.12 17.51 17.35
CA MET A 357 15.33 18.69 17.01
C MET A 357 14.18 18.90 18.01
N ILE A 358 13.47 17.84 18.36
CA ILE A 358 12.40 17.86 19.36
C ILE A 358 12.98 18.14 20.76
N GLN A 359 14.02 17.40 21.17
CA GLN A 359 14.61 17.49 22.50
C GLN A 359 15.23 18.86 22.81
N HIS A 360 15.91 19.47 21.84
CA HIS A 360 16.75 20.66 22.09
C HIS A 360 16.18 21.98 21.57
N VAL A 361 15.26 21.96 20.60
CA VAL A 361 14.76 23.19 19.95
C VAL A 361 13.26 23.34 20.08
N LEU A 362 12.49 22.28 19.79
CA LEU A 362 11.04 22.37 19.67
C LEU A 362 10.26 21.94 20.91
N ARG A 363 10.96 21.55 21.99
CA ARG A 363 10.36 20.95 23.19
C ARG A 363 9.17 21.74 23.73
N LEU A 364 9.37 23.03 24.04
CA LEU A 364 8.33 23.86 24.65
C LEU A 364 7.19 24.13 23.67
N GLN A 365 7.53 24.40 22.40
CA GLN A 365 6.56 24.69 21.37
C GLN A 365 5.62 23.49 21.15
N ILE A 366 6.17 22.27 21.05
CA ILE A 366 5.39 21.04 20.87
C ILE A 366 4.56 20.72 22.11
N GLN A 367 5.12 20.92 23.31
CA GLN A 367 4.40 20.66 24.56
C GLN A 367 3.14 21.52 24.67
N ASN A 368 3.27 22.80 24.28
CA ASN A 368 2.20 23.79 24.40
C ASN A 368 1.17 23.76 23.25
N LEU A 369 1.43 23.03 22.16
CA LEU A 369 0.53 22.99 20.97
C LEU A 369 -0.92 22.66 21.33
N LEU A 370 -1.13 21.80 22.32
CA LEU A 370 -2.45 21.29 22.71
C LEU A 370 -2.88 21.71 24.12
N ASP A 371 -2.17 22.63 24.78
CA ASP A 371 -2.55 23.12 26.11
C ASP A 371 -3.79 24.03 26.04
N SER A 372 -3.88 24.87 25.01
CA SER A 372 -5.02 25.75 24.76
C SER A 372 -5.19 25.97 23.26
N PRO A 373 -5.52 24.90 22.50
CA PRO A 373 -5.74 25.02 21.07
C PRO A 373 -6.95 25.92 20.80
N ASP A 374 -6.93 26.63 19.68
CA ASP A 374 -8.11 27.35 19.19
C ASP A 374 -9.28 26.34 19.09
N PRO A 375 -10.44 26.62 19.71
CA PRO A 375 -11.57 25.70 19.69
C PRO A 375 -12.16 25.46 18.29
N GLU A 376 -12.02 26.41 17.36
CA GLU A 376 -12.55 26.34 16.00
C GLU A 376 -11.49 25.87 14.99
N ASP A 377 -10.25 26.34 15.13
CA ASP A 377 -9.13 26.01 14.24
C ASP A 377 -7.97 25.31 14.99
N PRO A 378 -8.18 24.07 15.47
CA PRO A 378 -7.16 23.32 16.20
C PRO A 378 -5.94 23.03 15.31
N PRO A 379 -4.75 22.84 15.91
CA PRO A 379 -3.53 22.61 15.14
C PRO A 379 -3.61 21.32 14.31
N THR A 380 -3.00 21.36 13.12
CA THR A 380 -2.86 20.23 12.20
C THR A 380 -1.39 19.87 11.99
N MET A 381 -1.10 18.78 11.27
CA MET A 381 0.28 18.44 10.91
C MET A 381 0.94 19.49 10.00
N GLU A 382 0.16 20.33 9.32
CA GLU A 382 0.66 21.50 8.59
C GLU A 382 1.16 22.58 9.55
N THR A 383 0.49 22.78 10.69
CA THR A 383 0.97 23.64 11.79
C THR A 383 2.30 23.13 12.33
N VAL A 384 2.42 21.81 12.55
CA VAL A 384 3.67 21.17 13.01
C VAL A 384 4.78 21.31 11.97
N ARG A 385 4.48 21.14 10.68
CA ARG A 385 5.45 21.32 9.58
C ARG A 385 5.99 22.74 9.56
N LYS A 386 5.11 23.75 9.58
CA LYS A 386 5.50 25.18 9.62
C LYS A 386 6.35 25.48 10.83
N LEU A 387 5.98 24.95 12.00
CA LEU A 387 6.76 25.09 13.25
C LEU A 387 8.17 24.51 13.10
N ILE A 388 8.31 23.28 12.58
CA ILE A 388 9.62 22.66 12.34
C ILE A 388 10.45 23.53 11.39
N GLU A 389 9.87 23.99 10.29
CA GLU A 389 10.56 24.81 9.30
C GLU A 389 11.03 26.14 9.89
N SER A 390 10.13 26.90 10.52
CA SER A 390 10.42 28.24 11.02
C SER A 390 11.32 28.23 12.25
N GLU A 391 11.11 27.29 13.18
CA GLU A 391 11.80 27.28 14.48
C GLU A 391 13.08 26.43 14.49
N ALA A 392 13.16 25.38 13.68
CA ALA A 392 14.32 24.49 13.67
C ALA A 392 15.16 24.56 12.39
N LEU A 393 14.54 24.53 11.20
CA LEU A 393 15.29 24.31 9.96
C LEU A 393 15.82 25.60 9.32
N LEU A 394 15.10 26.73 9.48
CA LEU A 394 15.50 28.03 8.91
C LEU A 394 16.40 28.86 9.84
N LYS A 395 16.51 28.50 11.12
CA LYS A 395 17.29 29.25 12.12
C LYS A 395 18.71 28.66 12.27
N PRO A 396 19.79 29.37 11.90
CA PRO A 396 21.14 28.86 12.05
C PRO A 396 21.53 28.53 13.50
N SER A 397 21.03 29.30 14.48
CA SER A 397 21.26 29.03 15.91
C SER A 397 20.58 27.73 16.38
N ALA A 398 19.38 27.44 15.86
CA ALA A 398 18.68 26.18 16.13
C ALA A 398 19.43 25.00 15.51
N LEU A 399 19.85 25.11 14.25
CA LEU A 399 20.67 24.09 13.60
C LEU A 399 21.98 23.84 14.34
N ALA A 400 22.66 24.90 14.80
CA ALA A 400 23.87 24.78 15.62
C ALA A 400 23.60 23.98 16.90
N THR A 401 22.48 24.26 17.59
CA THR A 401 22.06 23.55 18.80
C THR A 401 21.78 22.07 18.53
N ILE A 402 21.04 21.75 17.46
CA ILE A 402 20.76 20.36 17.05
C ILE A 402 22.06 19.62 16.74
N HIS A 403 23.00 20.30 16.06
CA HIS A 403 24.31 19.77 15.72
C HIS A 403 25.28 19.64 16.91
N GLY A 404 24.96 20.20 18.08
CA GLY A 404 25.78 20.12 19.28
C GLY A 404 26.84 21.23 19.41
N ASN A 405 26.56 22.43 18.90
CA ASN A 405 27.37 23.66 19.09
C ASN A 405 28.87 23.52 18.75
N VAL A 406 29.19 22.96 17.58
CA VAL A 406 30.58 22.78 17.11
C VAL A 406 31.10 24.04 16.41
N ALA A 407 32.41 24.22 16.27
CA ALA A 407 33.02 25.42 15.67
C ALA A 407 33.15 25.40 14.12
N SER A 408 32.37 24.60 13.38
CA SER A 408 32.64 24.35 11.94
C SER A 408 31.67 25.03 10.97
N GLY A 409 32.20 25.68 9.92
CA GLY A 409 31.46 26.49 8.94
C GLY A 409 30.46 25.78 8.01
N ARG A 410 30.08 24.52 8.27
CA ARG A 410 29.04 23.77 7.52
C ARG A 410 27.68 23.69 8.25
N MET A 411 27.51 24.41 9.37
CA MET A 411 26.41 24.22 10.34
C MET A 411 25.07 24.90 10.01
N GLY A 412 24.99 25.68 8.93
CA GLY A 412 23.75 26.36 8.52
C GLY A 412 22.80 25.53 7.66
N LEU A 413 23.10 24.26 7.38
CA LEU A 413 22.32 23.43 6.46
C LEU A 413 21.97 22.06 7.05
N VAL A 414 20.75 21.62 6.79
CA VAL A 414 20.29 20.27 7.13
C VAL A 414 20.92 19.25 6.16
N PRO A 415 21.64 18.22 6.65
CA PRO A 415 22.19 17.16 5.80
C PRO A 415 21.10 16.45 4.99
N ALA A 416 21.41 16.03 3.75
CA ALA A 416 20.43 15.39 2.87
C ALA A 416 19.78 14.13 3.50
N PHE A 417 20.58 13.33 4.20
CA PHE A 417 20.10 12.15 4.92
C PHE A 417 19.20 12.53 6.10
N SER A 418 19.52 13.58 6.86
CA SER A 418 18.64 14.10 7.92
C SER A 418 17.31 14.60 7.35
N LYS A 419 17.30 15.21 6.16
CA LYS A 419 16.05 15.57 5.46
C LYS A 419 15.19 14.34 5.15
N VAL A 420 15.80 13.22 4.76
CA VAL A 420 15.08 11.94 4.56
C VAL A 420 14.43 11.47 5.87
N CYS A 421 15.18 11.53 6.98
CA CYS A 421 14.68 11.11 8.30
C CYS A 421 13.53 11.99 8.80
N ILE A 422 13.61 13.32 8.60
CA ILE A 422 12.51 14.25 8.92
C ILE A 422 11.25 13.89 8.13
N ARG A 423 11.37 13.70 6.81
CA ARG A 423 10.21 13.34 5.98
C ARG A 423 9.61 12.00 6.38
N LYS A 424 10.45 11.00 6.66
CA LYS A 424 9.99 9.68 7.11
C LYS A 424 9.25 9.78 8.44
N MET A 425 9.77 10.54 9.41
CA MET A 425 9.05 10.82 10.66
C MET A 425 7.71 11.51 10.40
N MET A 426 7.68 12.59 9.62
CA MET A 426 6.45 13.34 9.33
C MET A 426 5.37 12.48 8.65
N SER A 427 5.78 11.56 7.77
CA SER A 427 4.86 10.64 7.09
C SER A 427 4.09 9.70 8.02
N ARG A 428 4.53 9.54 9.29
CA ARG A 428 3.84 8.71 10.28
C ARG A 428 2.58 9.34 10.87
N TYR A 429 2.40 10.63 10.65
CA TYR A 429 1.33 11.42 11.26
C TYR A 429 0.42 12.08 10.23
N TRP A 430 0.88 12.25 9.00
CA TRP A 430 0.05 12.81 7.93
C TRP A 430 -1.15 11.89 7.69
N GLU A 431 -2.34 12.37 8.05
CA GLU A 431 -3.62 11.64 7.95
C GLU A 431 -3.66 10.28 8.66
N ASN A 432 -2.71 10.02 9.56
CA ASN A 432 -2.63 8.79 10.34
C ASN A 432 -2.61 9.10 11.84
N PHE A 433 -3.78 9.01 12.46
CA PHE A 433 -4.00 9.22 13.89
C PHE A 433 -4.00 7.91 14.70
N SER A 434 -3.94 6.74 14.05
CA SER A 434 -3.78 5.45 14.72
C SER A 434 -2.39 5.34 15.38
N PRO A 435 -2.17 4.47 16.38
CA PRO A 435 -0.84 4.32 17.00
C PRO A 435 0.22 3.69 16.07
N PHE A 436 -0.17 3.17 14.91
CA PHE A 436 0.69 2.46 13.97
C PHE A 436 1.44 3.41 13.03
N ALA A 437 2.56 2.94 12.48
CA ALA A 437 3.37 3.67 11.50
C ALA A 437 2.70 3.77 10.11
N LEU A 438 1.63 2.99 9.90
CA LEU A 438 0.86 2.87 8.67
C LEU A 438 -0.61 3.23 8.94
N ASP A 439 -1.27 3.87 7.98
CA ASP A 439 -2.73 3.94 7.93
C ASP A 439 -3.29 2.55 7.56
N LEU A 440 -3.77 1.83 8.56
CA LEU A 440 -4.26 0.46 8.40
C LEU A 440 -5.60 0.39 7.67
N CYS A 441 -6.46 1.40 7.78
CA CYS A 441 -7.73 1.43 7.05
C CYS A 441 -7.45 1.43 5.55
N GLY A 442 -6.66 2.39 5.06
CA GLY A 442 -6.30 2.44 3.65
C GLY A 442 -5.50 1.22 3.20
N ALA A 443 -4.66 0.63 4.07
CA ALA A 443 -3.92 -0.59 3.74
C ALA A 443 -4.86 -1.78 3.48
N VAL A 444 -5.82 -2.04 4.37
CA VAL A 444 -6.83 -3.10 4.21
C VAL A 444 -7.62 -2.90 2.92
N MET A 445 -8.08 -1.67 2.66
CA MET A 445 -8.87 -1.37 1.46
C MET A 445 -8.07 -1.62 0.17
N ARG A 446 -6.77 -1.29 0.13
CA ARG A 446 -5.89 -1.58 -1.02
C ARG A 446 -5.67 -3.08 -1.18
N GLN A 447 -5.38 -3.79 -0.09
CA GLN A 447 -5.16 -5.24 -0.12
C GLN A 447 -6.45 -6.01 -0.47
N GLY A 448 -7.64 -5.47 -0.18
CA GLY A 448 -8.91 -6.02 -0.63
C GLY A 448 -9.03 -6.14 -2.15
N ILE A 449 -8.49 -5.17 -2.92
CA ILE A 449 -8.45 -5.24 -4.39
C ILE A 449 -7.58 -6.41 -4.87
N PHE A 450 -6.51 -6.71 -4.14
CA PHE A 450 -5.70 -7.89 -4.43
C PHE A 450 -6.46 -9.17 -4.13
N ALA A 451 -7.10 -9.28 -2.95
CA ALA A 451 -7.91 -10.44 -2.57
C ALA A 451 -8.99 -10.76 -3.59
N GLU A 452 -9.80 -9.76 -3.99
CA GLU A 452 -10.85 -9.89 -5.00
C GLU A 452 -10.31 -10.44 -6.32
N LYS A 453 -9.16 -9.94 -6.79
CA LYS A 453 -8.52 -10.43 -8.02
C LYS A 453 -8.03 -11.87 -7.90
N MET A 454 -7.46 -12.23 -6.76
CA MET A 454 -7.00 -13.60 -6.53
C MET A 454 -8.18 -14.58 -6.47
N CYS A 455 -9.30 -14.16 -5.88
CA CYS A 455 -10.54 -14.95 -5.84
C CYS A 455 -11.14 -15.10 -7.23
N LYS A 456 -11.19 -14.02 -8.02
CA LYS A 456 -11.71 -14.05 -9.40
C LYS A 456 -10.89 -14.94 -10.35
N LEU A 457 -9.57 -15.02 -10.16
CA LEU A 457 -8.72 -15.96 -10.91
C LEU A 457 -8.97 -17.42 -10.56
N ASP A 458 -9.54 -17.65 -9.38
CA ASP A 458 -10.05 -18.92 -8.92
C ASP A 458 -9.04 -20.09 -8.98
N TRP A 459 -7.75 -19.78 -8.77
CA TRP A 459 -6.69 -20.78 -8.83
C TRP A 459 -6.82 -21.88 -7.79
N LEU A 460 -7.54 -21.62 -6.71
CA LEU A 460 -7.74 -22.58 -5.64
C LEU A 460 -8.60 -23.76 -6.09
N HIS A 461 -9.61 -23.54 -6.95
CA HIS A 461 -10.44 -24.60 -7.51
C HIS A 461 -9.86 -25.21 -8.80
N SER A 462 -8.66 -24.79 -9.22
CA SER A 462 -7.99 -25.36 -10.37
C SER A 462 -7.53 -26.80 -10.11
N PRO A 463 -7.74 -27.75 -11.04
CA PRO A 463 -7.21 -29.11 -10.91
C PRO A 463 -5.67 -29.15 -10.90
N THR A 464 -5.01 -28.04 -11.21
CA THR A 464 -3.54 -27.87 -11.20
C THR A 464 -3.08 -26.80 -10.20
N ALA A 465 -3.86 -26.57 -9.13
CA ALA A 465 -3.60 -25.50 -8.16
C ALA A 465 -2.19 -25.61 -7.55
N ARG A 466 -1.74 -26.83 -7.21
CA ARG A 466 -0.42 -27.07 -6.63
C ARG A 466 0.70 -26.73 -7.62
N GLU A 467 0.62 -27.22 -8.85
CA GLU A 467 1.59 -26.91 -9.91
C GLU A 467 1.58 -25.41 -10.24
N THR A 468 0.42 -24.77 -10.17
CA THR A 468 0.28 -23.33 -10.34
C THR A 468 1.04 -22.59 -9.24
N MET A 469 0.90 -23.00 -7.98
CA MET A 469 1.64 -22.38 -6.88
C MET A 469 3.15 -22.62 -6.97
N ASP A 470 3.58 -23.81 -7.41
CA ASP A 470 5.00 -24.08 -7.65
C ASP A 470 5.58 -23.14 -8.73
N ARG A 471 4.82 -22.87 -9.80
CA ARG A 471 5.17 -21.85 -10.81
C ARG A 471 5.20 -20.44 -10.21
N CYS A 472 4.25 -20.06 -9.36
CA CYS A 472 4.25 -18.78 -8.65
C CYS A 472 5.52 -18.61 -7.80
N CYS A 473 5.87 -19.63 -7.00
CA CYS A 473 7.07 -19.62 -6.15
C CYS A 473 8.37 -19.53 -6.97
N LEU A 474 8.46 -20.22 -8.11
CA LEU A 474 9.59 -20.10 -9.04
C LEU A 474 9.69 -18.67 -9.60
N LYS A 475 8.57 -18.10 -10.04
CA LYS A 475 8.52 -16.76 -10.62
C LYS A 475 8.86 -15.68 -9.60
N TYR A 476 8.40 -15.82 -8.35
CA TYR A 476 8.80 -15.00 -7.22
C TYR A 476 10.31 -15.04 -6.96
N ASN A 477 10.91 -16.24 -6.95
CA ASN A 477 12.36 -16.38 -6.79
C ASN A 477 13.13 -15.69 -7.92
N ARG A 478 12.67 -15.84 -9.17
CA ARG A 478 13.23 -15.13 -10.34
C ARG A 478 13.09 -13.61 -10.20
N PHE A 479 11.95 -13.12 -9.74
CA PHE A 479 11.70 -11.70 -9.46
C PHE A 479 12.66 -11.13 -8.42
N MET A 480 12.90 -11.86 -7.31
CA MET A 480 13.88 -11.45 -6.30
C MET A 480 15.32 -11.38 -6.86
N ARG A 481 15.68 -12.24 -7.82
CA ARG A 481 16.97 -12.14 -8.54
C ARG A 481 17.05 -10.87 -9.42
N ILE A 482 15.94 -10.46 -10.04
CA ILE A 482 15.89 -9.19 -10.79
C ILE A 482 16.17 -8.02 -9.85
N ILE A 483 15.50 -7.97 -8.69
CA ILE A 483 15.72 -6.91 -7.68
C ILE A 483 17.18 -6.91 -7.20
N ALA A 484 17.74 -8.08 -6.90
CA ALA A 484 19.13 -8.21 -6.43
C ALA A 484 20.16 -7.71 -7.44
N LYS A 485 19.97 -8.02 -8.74
CA LYS A 485 20.87 -7.57 -9.81
C LYS A 485 20.70 -6.09 -10.18
N ASN A 486 19.55 -5.50 -9.85
CA ASN A 486 19.19 -4.14 -10.26
C ASN A 486 18.73 -3.28 -9.06
N PRO A 487 19.58 -3.06 -8.04
CA PRO A 487 19.18 -2.44 -6.77
C PRO A 487 18.75 -0.96 -6.87
N LYS A 488 18.92 -0.33 -8.04
CA LYS A 488 18.53 1.05 -8.36
C LYS A 488 17.31 1.14 -9.29
N LYS A 489 16.64 0.02 -9.57
CA LYS A 489 15.44 -0.03 -10.42
C LYS A 489 14.26 -0.60 -9.64
N THR A 490 13.07 -0.03 -9.88
CA THR A 490 11.84 -0.48 -9.23
C THR A 490 11.24 -1.61 -10.07
N ALA A 491 11.30 -2.83 -9.53
CA ALA A 491 10.63 -3.98 -10.13
C ALA A 491 9.15 -3.99 -9.74
N VAL A 492 8.27 -4.38 -10.66
CA VAL A 492 6.82 -4.42 -10.46
C VAL A 492 6.30 -5.84 -10.62
N PRO A 493 5.62 -6.40 -9.60
CA PRO A 493 5.14 -7.78 -9.63
C PRO A 493 3.91 -7.96 -10.55
N THR A 494 3.77 -9.17 -11.09
CA THR A 494 2.50 -9.71 -11.60
C THR A 494 1.73 -10.37 -10.45
N LEU A 495 0.43 -10.62 -10.57
CA LEU A 495 -0.40 -11.18 -9.47
C LEU A 495 0.15 -12.50 -8.90
N ASP A 496 0.67 -13.39 -9.76
CA ASP A 496 1.34 -14.63 -9.34
C ASP A 496 2.65 -14.41 -8.58
N VAL A 497 3.47 -13.45 -9.00
CA VAL A 497 4.67 -13.04 -8.26
C VAL A 497 4.29 -12.43 -6.91
N ASP A 498 3.25 -11.60 -6.91
CA ASP A 498 2.83 -10.86 -5.71
C ASP A 498 2.22 -11.79 -4.67
N LEU A 499 1.46 -12.81 -5.07
CA LEU A 499 0.99 -13.87 -4.17
C LEU A 499 2.17 -14.53 -3.43
N GLY A 500 3.20 -14.96 -4.17
CA GLY A 500 4.40 -15.54 -3.56
C GLY A 500 5.16 -14.54 -2.69
N TRP A 501 5.20 -13.27 -3.08
CA TRP A 501 5.86 -12.22 -2.32
C TRP A 501 5.12 -11.92 -1.00
N HIS A 502 3.81 -11.67 -1.06
CA HIS A 502 2.95 -11.46 0.11
C HIS A 502 3.04 -12.64 1.07
N THR A 503 2.95 -13.88 0.56
CA THR A 503 3.11 -15.10 1.37
C THR A 503 4.43 -15.10 2.14
N HIS A 504 5.53 -14.67 1.52
CA HIS A 504 6.82 -14.53 2.22
C HIS A 504 6.78 -13.43 3.28
N GLN A 505 6.18 -12.27 2.98
CA GLN A 505 6.11 -11.15 3.93
C GLN A 505 5.31 -11.48 5.19
N LEU A 506 4.31 -12.35 5.07
CA LEU A 506 3.53 -12.91 6.18
C LEU A 506 4.35 -13.88 7.06
N MET A 507 5.62 -14.13 6.70
CA MET A 507 6.64 -14.82 7.51
C MET A 507 7.85 -13.88 7.74
N PRO A 508 7.71 -12.84 8.60
CA PRO A 508 8.61 -11.69 8.62
C PRO A 508 10.08 -12.03 8.91
N LEU A 509 10.33 -13.01 9.79
CA LEU A 509 11.68 -13.47 10.10
C LEU A 509 12.37 -14.10 8.87
N SER A 510 11.70 -15.06 8.23
CA SER A 510 12.18 -15.72 7.02
C SER A 510 12.42 -14.69 5.90
N TYR A 511 11.45 -13.79 5.70
CA TYR A 511 11.55 -12.74 4.69
C TYR A 511 12.71 -11.77 4.94
N PHE A 512 12.90 -11.35 6.19
CA PHE A 512 14.01 -10.49 6.58
C PHE A 512 15.35 -11.18 6.31
N MET A 513 15.53 -12.42 6.76
CA MET A 513 16.77 -13.20 6.54
C MET A 513 17.03 -13.42 5.05
N TYR A 514 16.01 -13.82 4.30
CA TYR A 514 16.09 -14.05 2.86
C TYR A 514 16.53 -12.81 2.10
N THR A 515 15.85 -11.69 2.31
CA THR A 515 16.07 -10.46 1.54
C THR A 515 17.38 -9.77 1.93
N THR A 516 17.71 -9.71 3.22
CA THR A 516 18.99 -9.14 3.67
C THR A 516 20.18 -9.97 3.20
N LYS A 517 20.05 -11.30 3.10
CA LYS A 517 21.09 -12.18 2.55
C LYS A 517 21.23 -12.08 1.03
N ARG A 518 20.12 -12.08 0.28
CA ARG A 518 20.14 -12.13 -1.21
C ARG A 518 20.23 -10.76 -1.87
N VAL A 519 19.66 -9.72 -1.26
CA VAL A 519 19.49 -8.37 -1.83
C VAL A 519 20.28 -7.32 -1.04
N PHE A 520 20.89 -7.68 0.09
CA PHE A 520 21.61 -6.77 1.00
C PHE A 520 20.75 -5.66 1.59
N LYS A 521 19.43 -5.82 1.54
CA LYS A 521 18.43 -4.96 2.16
C LYS A 521 17.20 -5.77 2.52
N TYR A 522 16.51 -5.37 3.57
CA TYR A 522 15.15 -5.79 3.80
C TYR A 522 14.32 -5.21 2.65
N VAL A 523 13.71 -6.02 1.79
CA VAL A 523 12.99 -5.47 0.63
C VAL A 523 11.64 -4.94 1.11
N ARG A 524 11.27 -3.74 0.65
CA ARG A 524 9.95 -3.15 0.92
C ARG A 524 8.96 -3.61 -0.15
N HIS A 525 7.73 -3.89 0.25
CA HIS A 525 6.56 -3.90 -0.63
C HIS A 525 5.89 -2.54 -0.47
N ASP A 526 5.98 -1.72 -1.51
CA ASP A 526 5.42 -0.37 -1.51
C ASP A 526 4.04 -0.44 -2.15
N ASP A 527 3.01 -0.35 -1.32
CA ASP A 527 1.63 -0.43 -1.75
C ASP A 527 1.07 0.92 -2.23
N LYS A 528 1.94 1.94 -2.38
CA LYS A 528 1.63 3.28 -2.89
C LYS A 528 2.63 3.70 -3.96
N ILE A 529 2.45 3.19 -5.17
CA ILE A 529 3.27 3.55 -6.34
C ILE A 529 2.44 4.46 -7.25
N GLU A 530 2.99 5.64 -7.54
CA GLU A 530 2.41 6.56 -8.54
C GLU A 530 2.29 5.85 -9.90
N ASP A 531 1.15 6.04 -10.56
CA ASP A 531 0.77 5.32 -11.78
C ASP A 531 1.84 5.30 -12.87
N GLU A 532 2.47 6.45 -13.12
CA GLU A 532 3.47 6.60 -14.18
C GLU A 532 4.68 5.70 -13.92
N LYS A 533 5.14 5.68 -12.66
CA LYS A 533 6.25 4.84 -12.20
C LYS A 533 5.88 3.37 -12.22
N LEU A 534 4.61 3.03 -11.96
CA LEU A 534 4.10 1.66 -12.00
C LEU A 534 4.17 1.09 -13.42
N ASN A 535 3.70 1.85 -14.42
CA ASN A 535 3.73 1.42 -15.82
C ASN A 535 5.16 1.27 -16.35
N ASP A 536 6.03 2.26 -16.11
CA ASP A 536 7.43 2.23 -16.55
C ASP A 536 8.22 1.10 -15.85
N GLY A 537 7.96 0.90 -14.56
CA GLY A 537 8.54 -0.19 -13.77
C GLY A 537 8.09 -1.57 -14.26
N PHE A 538 6.82 -1.72 -14.64
CA PHE A 538 6.29 -2.96 -15.19
C PHE A 538 6.85 -3.29 -16.58
N GLU A 539 6.90 -2.29 -17.47
CA GLU A 539 7.54 -2.44 -18.78
C GLU A 539 9.00 -2.89 -18.60
N TRP A 540 9.76 -2.18 -17.76
CA TRP A 540 11.15 -2.53 -17.47
C TRP A 540 11.29 -3.94 -16.88
N THR A 541 10.47 -4.30 -15.90
CA THR A 541 10.50 -5.63 -15.27
C THR A 541 10.20 -6.73 -16.28
N SER A 542 9.18 -6.52 -17.10
CA SER A 542 8.79 -7.47 -18.16
C SER A 542 9.92 -7.71 -19.16
N LYS A 543 10.65 -6.65 -19.52
CA LYS A 543 11.80 -6.75 -20.44
C LYS A 543 12.94 -7.53 -19.80
N ILE A 544 13.35 -7.15 -18.60
CA ILE A 544 14.48 -7.79 -17.90
C ILE A 544 14.19 -9.26 -17.59
N TYR A 545 12.95 -9.61 -17.26
CA TYR A 545 12.57 -11.00 -17.04
C TYR A 545 12.74 -11.83 -18.33
N GLN A 546 12.26 -11.33 -19.47
CA GLN A 546 12.44 -12.01 -20.76
C GLN A 546 13.92 -12.18 -21.12
N GLU A 547 14.74 -11.17 -20.90
CA GLU A 547 16.18 -11.22 -21.17
C GLU A 547 16.93 -12.18 -20.23
N MET A 548 16.45 -12.39 -19.01
CA MET A 548 17.11 -13.23 -18.01
C MET A 548 16.67 -14.69 -18.03
N PHE A 549 15.45 -14.98 -18.49
CA PHE A 549 14.81 -16.28 -18.30
C PHE A 549 14.18 -16.86 -19.57
N ASP A 550 14.26 -16.18 -20.71
CA ASP A 550 13.75 -16.64 -22.02
C ASP A 550 12.25 -17.00 -22.03
N GLU A 551 11.48 -16.40 -21.12
CA GLU A 551 10.05 -16.63 -20.92
C GLU A 551 9.30 -15.28 -20.82
N VAL A 552 8.02 -15.26 -21.19
CA VAL A 552 7.19 -14.06 -21.03
C VAL A 552 6.94 -13.78 -19.54
N TYR A 553 7.00 -12.51 -19.13
CA TYR A 553 6.77 -12.15 -17.74
C TYR A 553 5.29 -12.13 -17.36
N SER A 554 4.46 -11.45 -18.16
CA SER A 554 3.01 -11.49 -18.03
C SER A 554 2.47 -12.40 -19.12
N GLU A 555 1.67 -13.39 -18.73
CA GLU A 555 1.00 -14.32 -19.65
C GLU A 555 -0.38 -13.79 -20.08
N CYS A 556 -0.97 -12.85 -19.31
CA CYS A 556 -2.26 -12.24 -19.64
C CYS A 556 -2.24 -11.59 -21.03
N THR A 557 -3.24 -11.90 -21.86
CA THR A 557 -3.38 -11.45 -23.26
C THR A 557 -4.23 -10.18 -23.45
N CYS A 558 -4.48 -9.42 -22.38
CA CYS A 558 -5.25 -8.16 -22.46
C CYS A 558 -4.55 -7.10 -23.33
N TRP A 559 -5.31 -6.07 -23.73
CA TRP A 559 -4.82 -4.98 -24.57
C TRP A 559 -3.58 -4.28 -23.95
N TYR A 560 -3.56 -4.10 -22.63
CA TYR A 560 -2.48 -3.42 -21.92
C TYR A 560 -1.20 -4.27 -21.89
N CYS A 561 -1.27 -5.53 -21.47
CA CYS A 561 -0.13 -6.44 -21.44
C CYS A 561 0.45 -6.67 -22.84
N GLU A 562 -0.40 -6.75 -23.87
CA GLU A 562 0.05 -6.80 -25.27
C GLU A 562 0.79 -5.54 -25.71
N SER A 563 0.30 -4.37 -25.30
CA SER A 563 0.96 -3.09 -25.56
C SER A 563 2.34 -3.02 -24.90
N VAL A 564 2.45 -3.52 -23.66
CA VAL A 564 3.74 -3.62 -22.94
C VAL A 564 4.68 -4.61 -23.64
N ARG A 565 4.21 -5.81 -24.01
CA ARG A 565 5.02 -6.78 -24.78
C ARG A 565 5.48 -6.23 -26.12
N ALA A 566 4.64 -5.46 -26.81
CA ALA A 566 4.99 -4.83 -28.09
C ALA A 566 6.04 -3.73 -27.94
N ALA A 567 6.11 -3.07 -26.79
CA ALA A 567 7.13 -2.05 -26.49
C ALA A 567 8.56 -2.62 -26.49
N HIS A 568 8.72 -3.91 -26.15
CA HIS A 568 10.03 -4.57 -26.08
C HIS A 568 10.65 -4.83 -27.46
N VAL A 569 9.85 -4.80 -28.53
CA VAL A 569 10.30 -5.08 -29.89
C VAL A 569 10.85 -3.80 -30.53
N THR A 570 12.19 -3.68 -30.60
CA THR A 570 12.83 -2.54 -31.25
C THR A 570 12.63 -2.57 -32.77
N SER A 571 12.43 -1.39 -33.37
CA SER A 571 12.27 -1.21 -34.82
C SER A 571 13.48 -1.73 -35.62
N ILE A 572 14.69 -1.61 -35.08
CA ILE A 572 15.94 -2.10 -35.70
C ILE A 572 16.03 -3.63 -35.62
N GLY A 573 15.64 -4.26 -34.50
CA GLY A 573 15.63 -5.71 -34.36
C GLY A 573 14.62 -6.39 -35.28
N ARG A 574 13.48 -5.73 -35.55
CA ARG A 574 12.44 -6.19 -36.50
C ARG A 574 12.93 -6.18 -37.95
N VAL A 575 13.64 -5.13 -38.36
CA VAL A 575 14.19 -5.00 -39.73
C VAL A 575 15.22 -6.09 -40.03
N LEU A 576 15.95 -6.57 -39.01
CA LEU A 576 16.97 -7.62 -39.15
C LEU A 576 16.47 -9.04 -38.82
N LYS A 577 15.21 -9.23 -38.41
CA LYS A 577 14.68 -10.50 -37.85
C LYS A 577 15.48 -11.03 -36.64
N LEU A 578 16.06 -10.12 -35.86
CA LEU A 578 16.96 -10.42 -34.72
C LEU A 578 16.37 -10.04 -33.36
N SER A 579 15.10 -9.64 -33.27
CA SER A 579 14.52 -9.28 -31.96
C SER A 579 14.32 -10.52 -31.09
N HIS A 580 15.13 -10.63 -30.03
CA HIS A 580 15.05 -11.71 -29.05
C HIS A 580 13.67 -11.80 -28.38
N SER A 581 13.16 -10.66 -27.88
CA SER A 581 11.82 -10.55 -27.30
C SER A 581 10.70 -10.90 -28.28
N GLU A 582 10.90 -10.65 -29.58
CA GLU A 582 9.94 -11.05 -30.62
C GLU A 582 9.82 -12.58 -30.70
N LYS A 583 10.95 -13.30 -30.70
CA LYS A 583 10.99 -14.76 -30.73
C LYS A 583 10.36 -15.39 -29.49
N ILE A 584 10.60 -14.82 -28.31
CA ILE A 584 9.99 -15.29 -27.05
C ILE A 584 8.46 -15.14 -27.11
N ALA A 585 7.98 -13.96 -27.52
CA ALA A 585 6.54 -13.73 -27.66
C ALA A 585 5.92 -14.64 -28.73
N ASP A 586 6.60 -14.87 -29.85
CA ASP A 586 6.13 -15.77 -30.90
C ASP A 586 6.03 -17.20 -30.40
N LYS A 587 7.04 -17.71 -29.69
CA LYS A 587 7.01 -19.03 -29.07
C LYS A 587 5.84 -19.21 -28.10
N PHE A 588 5.53 -18.18 -27.30
CA PHE A 588 4.38 -18.20 -26.37
C PHE A 588 3.03 -18.35 -27.08
N TYR A 589 2.86 -17.68 -28.22
CA TYR A 589 1.64 -17.83 -29.04
C TYR A 589 1.63 -19.15 -29.82
N GLU A 590 2.75 -19.54 -30.42
CA GLU A 590 2.86 -20.74 -31.26
C GLU A 590 2.76 -22.04 -30.44
N SER A 591 3.06 -22.00 -29.14
CA SER A 591 2.86 -23.15 -28.25
C SER A 591 1.42 -23.35 -27.81
N GLY A 592 0.49 -22.44 -28.12
CA GLY A 592 -0.89 -22.45 -27.62
C GLY A 592 -1.04 -22.02 -26.15
N ALA A 593 0.04 -21.64 -25.46
CA ALA A 593 -0.01 -21.21 -24.06
C ALA A 593 -0.82 -19.92 -23.89
N ALA A 594 -0.76 -19.02 -24.88
CA ALA A 594 -1.53 -17.78 -24.88
C ALA A 594 -3.06 -18.00 -24.86
N ASP A 595 -3.54 -19.09 -25.47
CA ASP A 595 -4.98 -19.39 -25.56
C ASP A 595 -5.55 -19.82 -24.20
N MET A 596 -4.69 -20.28 -23.29
CA MET A 596 -5.04 -20.64 -21.91
C MET A 596 -4.98 -19.45 -20.95
N CYS A 597 -4.57 -18.27 -21.44
CA CYS A 597 -4.37 -17.08 -20.62
C CYS A 597 -5.21 -15.89 -21.13
N PRO A 598 -6.56 -15.99 -21.11
CA PRO A 598 -7.44 -14.93 -21.57
C PRO A 598 -7.44 -13.73 -20.59
N PRO A 599 -7.80 -12.52 -21.05
CA PRO A 599 -7.69 -11.29 -20.26
C PRO A 599 -8.47 -11.27 -18.93
N ASP A 600 -9.60 -11.96 -18.89
CA ASP A 600 -10.54 -12.05 -17.77
C ASP A 600 -10.15 -13.13 -16.75
N ASN A 601 -9.26 -14.05 -17.11
CA ASN A 601 -8.79 -15.14 -16.26
C ASN A 601 -7.27 -15.36 -16.39
N SER A 602 -6.47 -14.33 -16.11
CA SER A 602 -5.00 -14.41 -16.15
C SER A 602 -4.29 -13.50 -15.17
N ALA A 603 -3.15 -13.94 -14.67
CA ALA A 603 -2.25 -13.11 -13.87
C ALA A 603 -1.78 -11.89 -14.69
N HIS A 604 -2.31 -10.72 -14.33
CA HIS A 604 -1.92 -9.43 -14.88
C HIS A 604 -0.93 -8.71 -13.94
N ILE A 605 -0.49 -7.49 -14.27
CA ILE A 605 0.13 -6.53 -13.33
C ILE A 605 -0.62 -6.50 -12.01
N SER A 606 0.11 -6.55 -10.90
CA SER A 606 -0.47 -6.32 -9.59
C SER A 606 -0.66 -4.82 -9.37
N SER A 607 -1.91 -4.36 -9.55
CA SER A 607 -2.25 -2.94 -9.60
C SER A 607 -2.89 -2.39 -8.33
N HIS A 608 -2.95 -3.17 -7.25
CA HIS A 608 -3.49 -2.69 -5.96
C HIS A 608 -2.61 -1.58 -5.32
N ASN A 609 -1.44 -1.33 -5.92
CA ASN A 609 -0.49 -0.30 -5.52
C ASN A 609 -0.69 1.05 -6.23
N ALA A 610 -1.61 1.14 -7.21
CA ALA A 610 -1.78 2.33 -8.03
C ALA A 610 -2.55 3.43 -7.27
N VAL A 611 -1.93 4.60 -7.13
CA VAL A 611 -2.57 5.80 -6.54
C VAL A 611 -2.71 6.87 -7.61
N ARG A 612 -3.95 7.31 -7.84
CA ARG A 612 -4.22 8.46 -8.72
C ARG A 612 -3.93 9.76 -7.98
N THR A 613 -3.18 10.66 -8.63
CA THR A 613 -3.18 12.08 -8.26
C THR A 613 -4.53 12.68 -8.68
N PRO A 614 -5.21 13.47 -7.82
CA PRO A 614 -6.42 14.19 -8.21
C PRO A 614 -6.19 14.98 -9.50
N ASN A 615 -7.19 14.97 -10.37
CA ASN A 615 -7.19 15.75 -11.60
C ASN A 615 -7.90 17.07 -11.28
N GLU A 616 -7.23 18.04 -10.66
CA GLU A 616 -7.84 19.35 -10.37
C GLU A 616 -7.94 20.14 -11.68
N GLY A 617 -9.05 19.93 -12.40
CA GLY A 617 -9.40 20.67 -13.62
C GLY A 617 -9.75 22.14 -13.38
N LEU A 618 -9.90 22.57 -12.13
CA LEU A 618 -10.18 23.96 -11.78
C LEU A 618 -9.07 24.50 -10.87
N VAL A 619 -8.14 25.18 -11.54
CA VAL A 619 -6.91 25.82 -11.03
C VAL A 619 -5.74 24.87 -10.81
N ALA A 620 -5.06 24.50 -11.90
CA ALA A 620 -3.68 24.01 -11.87
C ALA A 620 -2.75 25.08 -11.24
N ALA A 621 -2.74 25.17 -9.91
CA ALA A 621 -2.09 26.22 -9.14
C ALA A 621 -0.58 25.98 -9.01
N SER A 622 -0.12 24.73 -9.19
CA SER A 622 1.29 24.37 -9.06
C SER A 622 1.92 23.96 -10.41
N HIS A 623 3.18 24.36 -10.62
CA HIS A 623 3.97 23.96 -11.79
C HIS A 623 4.20 22.44 -11.87
N VAL A 624 4.13 21.74 -10.73
CA VAL A 624 4.34 20.29 -10.61
C VAL A 624 3.21 19.50 -11.26
N GLU A 625 1.96 19.90 -11.03
CA GLU A 625 0.78 19.23 -11.56
C GLU A 625 0.67 19.32 -13.09
N LYS A 626 1.03 20.49 -13.66
CA LYS A 626 1.10 20.67 -15.12
C LYS A 626 2.12 19.74 -15.78
N VAL A 627 3.25 19.51 -15.11
CA VAL A 627 4.28 18.58 -15.60
C VAL A 627 3.75 17.14 -15.54
N GLN A 628 3.10 16.75 -14.44
CA GLN A 628 2.50 15.41 -14.28
C GLN A 628 1.42 15.14 -15.34
N ASN A 629 0.48 16.07 -15.56
CA ASN A 629 -0.56 15.89 -16.57
C ASN A 629 0.02 15.69 -17.97
N ARG A 630 1.05 16.47 -18.32
CA ARG A 630 1.77 16.32 -19.60
C ARG A 630 2.50 14.98 -19.71
N LEU A 631 3.13 14.50 -18.65
CA LEU A 631 3.79 13.19 -18.62
C LEU A 631 2.77 12.06 -18.84
N ARG A 632 1.62 12.13 -18.18
CA ARG A 632 0.50 11.20 -18.36
C ARG A 632 -0.04 11.17 -19.79
N GLU A 633 -0.23 12.34 -20.41
CA GLU A 633 -0.62 12.43 -21.82
C GLU A 633 0.39 11.76 -22.76
N VAL A 634 1.68 12.01 -22.54
CA VAL A 634 2.77 11.39 -23.31
C VAL A 634 2.77 9.87 -23.13
N GLN A 635 2.57 9.39 -21.91
CA GLN A 635 2.52 7.97 -21.61
C GLN A 635 1.29 7.28 -22.26
N ASN A 636 0.11 7.90 -22.17
CA ASN A 636 -1.10 7.41 -22.82
C ASN A 636 -0.92 7.31 -24.34
N LYS A 637 -0.30 8.33 -24.96
CA LYS A 637 0.02 8.31 -26.38
C LYS A 637 0.99 7.17 -26.75
N ARG A 638 2.04 6.97 -25.95
CA ARG A 638 2.99 5.87 -26.15
C ARG A 638 2.31 4.50 -26.06
N LEU A 639 1.42 4.33 -25.10
CA LEU A 639 0.66 3.10 -24.90
C LEU A 639 -0.31 2.84 -26.07
N GLU A 640 -0.98 3.88 -26.57
CA GLU A 640 -1.82 3.83 -27.77
C GLU A 640 -1.02 3.38 -29.01
N GLU A 641 0.13 4.02 -29.26
CA GLU A 641 1.00 3.67 -30.38
C GLU A 641 1.49 2.21 -30.29
N ASN A 642 1.79 1.73 -29.08
CA ASN A 642 2.21 0.35 -28.87
C ASN A 642 1.06 -0.65 -29.06
N TYR A 643 -0.15 -0.31 -28.62
CA TYR A 643 -1.33 -1.11 -28.87
C TYR A 643 -1.60 -1.27 -30.37
N GLN A 644 -1.54 -0.17 -31.14
CA GLN A 644 -1.71 -0.21 -32.58
C GLN A 644 -0.65 -1.07 -33.28
N LYS A 645 0.60 -1.06 -32.79
CA LYS A 645 1.66 -1.96 -33.27
C LYS A 645 1.34 -3.42 -32.95
N ALA A 646 0.81 -3.70 -31.76
CA ALA A 646 0.42 -5.04 -31.33
C ALA A 646 -0.72 -5.59 -32.22
N CYS A 647 -1.77 -4.79 -32.46
CA CYS A 647 -2.88 -5.16 -33.34
C CYS A 647 -2.40 -5.50 -34.76
N LYS A 648 -1.61 -4.61 -35.39
CA LYS A 648 -1.04 -4.84 -36.73
C LYS A 648 -0.19 -6.12 -36.80
N ARG A 649 0.49 -6.48 -35.70
CA ARG A 649 1.29 -7.71 -35.62
C ARG A 649 0.40 -8.95 -35.48
N ALA A 650 -0.61 -8.89 -34.61
CA ALA A 650 -1.56 -9.96 -34.41
C ALA A 650 -2.31 -10.27 -35.73
N GLU A 651 -2.79 -9.23 -36.42
CA GLU A 651 -3.48 -9.35 -37.72
C GLU A 651 -2.62 -10.06 -38.78
N LYS A 652 -1.33 -9.70 -38.88
CA LYS A 652 -0.39 -10.38 -39.79
C LYS A 652 -0.19 -11.87 -39.49
N LYS A 653 -0.47 -12.29 -38.27
CA LYS A 653 -0.40 -13.68 -37.81
C LYS A 653 -1.79 -14.33 -37.70
N GLY A 654 -2.82 -13.72 -38.27
CA GLY A 654 -4.20 -14.25 -38.27
C GLY A 654 -4.88 -14.20 -36.90
N ARG A 655 -4.41 -13.35 -35.98
CA ARG A 655 -4.95 -13.19 -34.63
C ARG A 655 -5.64 -11.85 -34.46
N LYS A 656 -6.63 -11.77 -33.56
CA LYS A 656 -7.30 -10.53 -33.18
C LYS A 656 -7.07 -10.25 -31.70
N LEU A 657 -6.61 -9.05 -31.36
CA LEU A 657 -6.42 -8.64 -29.97
C LEU A 657 -7.73 -8.15 -29.35
N PRO A 658 -7.89 -8.28 -28.01
CA PRO A 658 -9.07 -7.80 -27.32
C PRO A 658 -9.17 -6.26 -27.39
N PRO A 659 -10.39 -5.72 -27.55
CA PRO A 659 -10.62 -4.27 -27.52
C PRO A 659 -10.36 -3.65 -26.13
N LYS A 660 -10.36 -2.31 -26.07
CA LYS A 660 -10.01 -1.53 -24.86
C LYS A 660 -11.15 -1.38 -23.85
N ASP A 661 -12.30 -1.94 -24.17
CA ASP A 661 -13.55 -1.92 -23.41
C ASP A 661 -13.65 -3.07 -22.40
N GLN A 662 -12.54 -3.43 -21.76
CA GLN A 662 -12.57 -4.40 -20.68
C GLN A 662 -13.13 -3.75 -19.41
N TYR A 663 -14.17 -4.37 -18.85
CA TYR A 663 -14.83 -3.93 -17.63
C TYR A 663 -14.45 -4.83 -16.45
N TYR A 664 -14.31 -4.22 -15.28
CA TYR A 664 -14.29 -4.91 -13.99
C TYR A 664 -15.63 -4.69 -13.30
N ASP A 665 -16.18 -5.76 -12.71
CA ASP A 665 -17.40 -5.70 -11.91
C ASP A 665 -17.03 -5.55 -10.45
N HIS A 666 -17.64 -4.57 -9.77
CA HIS A 666 -17.52 -4.38 -8.32
C HIS A 666 -18.92 -4.19 -7.73
N TRP A 667 -19.41 -5.23 -7.04
CA TRP A 667 -20.79 -5.34 -6.56
C TRP A 667 -21.86 -5.08 -7.64
N GLY A 668 -21.69 -5.69 -8.81
CA GLY A 668 -22.65 -5.62 -9.90
C GLY A 668 -22.59 -4.33 -10.74
N TYR A 669 -21.66 -3.42 -10.43
CA TYR A 669 -21.38 -2.24 -11.26
C TYR A 669 -20.08 -2.41 -12.03
N SER A 670 -20.18 -2.30 -13.36
CA SER A 670 -19.05 -2.43 -14.27
C SER A 670 -18.32 -1.10 -14.50
N TYR A 671 -16.99 -1.08 -14.35
CA TYR A 671 -16.15 0.09 -14.64
C TYR A 671 -14.96 -0.24 -15.56
N TRP A 672 -14.51 0.78 -16.30
CA TRP A 672 -13.53 0.63 -17.37
C TRP A 672 -12.10 0.41 -16.86
N MET A 673 -11.40 -0.56 -17.46
CA MET A 673 -9.96 -0.78 -17.31
C MET A 673 -9.17 0.12 -18.28
N TYR A 674 -8.82 1.33 -17.83
CA TYR A 674 -7.81 2.13 -18.53
C TYR A 674 -6.41 1.68 -18.06
N GLY A 675 -5.75 0.71 -18.70
CA GLY A 675 -4.36 0.36 -18.38
C GLY A 675 -4.17 -0.20 -16.95
N PRO A 676 -3.10 0.16 -16.20
CA PRO A 676 -2.93 -0.33 -14.82
C PRO A 676 -3.93 0.32 -13.84
N PHE A 677 -4.77 1.26 -14.29
CA PHE A 677 -5.85 1.83 -13.49
C PHE A 677 -6.98 0.79 -13.36
N MET A 678 -6.93 -0.02 -12.31
CA MET A 678 -7.96 -1.05 -12.07
C MET A 678 -8.70 -0.92 -10.74
N ALA A 679 -8.41 0.11 -9.94
CA ALA A 679 -9.26 0.39 -8.77
C ALA A 679 -10.60 0.96 -9.25
N PRO A 680 -11.73 0.72 -8.56
CA PRO A 680 -13.00 1.40 -8.82
C PRO A 680 -12.81 2.92 -8.63
N VAL A 681 -12.36 3.59 -9.69
CA VAL A 681 -12.02 5.03 -9.70
C VAL A 681 -13.20 5.87 -9.20
N VAL A 682 -14.42 5.36 -9.37
CA VAL A 682 -15.68 5.98 -8.98
C VAL A 682 -15.87 6.09 -7.45
N PHE A 683 -15.13 5.31 -6.66
CA PHE A 683 -15.30 5.22 -5.19
C PHE A 683 -14.07 5.67 -4.38
N VAL A 684 -13.02 6.13 -5.07
CA VAL A 684 -11.77 6.65 -4.46
C VAL A 684 -12.03 7.70 -3.37
N PRO A 685 -13.02 8.60 -3.50
CA PRO A 685 -13.31 9.57 -2.45
C PRO A 685 -14.02 8.98 -1.23
N VAL A 686 -14.97 8.06 -1.39
CA VAL A 686 -15.85 7.63 -0.28
C VAL A 686 -15.15 6.66 0.67
N ALA A 687 -14.25 5.83 0.15
CA ALA A 687 -13.69 4.71 0.89
C ALA A 687 -12.15 4.69 0.93
N TYR A 688 -11.49 5.44 0.04
CA TYR A 688 -10.04 5.42 -0.15
C TYR A 688 -9.37 6.80 0.01
N ALA A 689 -10.09 7.83 0.50
CA ALA A 689 -9.50 9.16 0.73
C ALA A 689 -8.34 9.15 1.74
N TYR A 690 -8.16 8.06 2.48
CA TYR A 690 -6.97 7.79 3.30
C TYR A 690 -5.69 7.50 2.48
N GLY A 691 -5.77 7.54 1.15
CA GLY A 691 -4.65 7.32 0.23
C GLY A 691 -4.54 8.30 -0.93
N ALA A 692 -5.53 9.15 -1.18
CA ALA A 692 -5.43 10.22 -2.18
C ALA A 692 -4.63 11.35 -1.54
N ALA A 693 -3.33 11.45 -1.83
CA ALA A 693 -2.47 12.49 -1.28
C ALA A 693 -3.12 13.87 -1.40
N PRO A 694 -3.72 14.44 -0.33
CA PRO A 694 -4.16 15.81 -0.39
C PRO A 694 -2.90 16.61 -0.19
N GLY A 695 -2.45 17.24 -1.28
CA GLY A 695 -1.44 18.28 -1.29
C GLY A 695 -0.44 18.20 -0.14
N CYS A 696 0.38 17.13 -0.08
CA CYS A 696 1.68 17.24 0.55
C CYS A 696 2.37 18.40 -0.17
N ALA A 697 2.25 19.62 0.38
CA ALA A 697 2.52 20.88 -0.30
C ALA A 697 3.74 20.69 -1.19
N ALA A 698 3.54 20.82 -2.50
CA ALA A 698 4.47 20.38 -3.54
C ALA A 698 5.93 20.61 -3.11
N GLY A 699 6.59 19.55 -2.63
CA GLY A 699 7.96 19.61 -2.08
C GLY A 699 8.18 19.10 -0.65
N SER A 700 7.16 18.97 0.20
CA SER A 700 7.37 18.57 1.62
C SER A 700 7.35 17.05 1.86
N CYS A 701 6.44 16.35 1.19
CA CYS A 701 6.30 14.90 1.27
C CYS A 701 5.87 14.32 -0.09
N GLY A 702 6.51 14.77 -1.17
CA GLY A 702 6.27 14.21 -2.51
C GLY A 702 6.43 12.68 -2.51
N GLY A 703 5.81 12.00 -3.47
CA GLY A 703 5.78 10.53 -3.58
C GLY A 703 7.13 9.81 -3.65
N ASN A 704 8.27 10.51 -3.53
CA ASN A 704 9.59 9.93 -3.28
C ASN A 704 9.96 9.79 -1.79
N ALA A 705 9.16 10.36 -0.86
CA ALA A 705 9.38 10.29 0.58
C ALA A 705 8.53 9.19 1.24
N ALA A 706 7.31 8.98 0.74
CA ALA A 706 6.50 7.81 1.05
C ALA A 706 6.78 6.66 0.07
N GLY A 707 6.89 6.98 -1.24
CA GLY A 707 7.21 6.02 -2.29
C GLY A 707 8.70 5.78 -2.42
N GLY A 708 9.16 4.74 -1.75
CA GLY A 708 10.50 4.19 -1.87
C GLY A 708 10.34 2.82 -2.49
N GLY A 709 10.06 2.78 -3.80
CA GLY A 709 10.10 1.53 -4.54
C GLY A 709 11.45 0.82 -4.33
N CYS A 710 11.58 -0.40 -4.83
CA CYS A 710 12.76 -1.27 -4.67
C CYS A 710 14.12 -0.65 -5.05
N ALA A 711 14.19 0.62 -5.45
CA ALA A 711 15.33 1.41 -5.88
C ALA A 711 15.74 2.55 -4.91
N SER A 712 15.93 2.34 -3.61
CA SER A 712 16.61 3.34 -2.76
C SER A 712 18.08 2.97 -2.55
N GLY A 713 18.92 3.28 -3.54
CA GLY A 713 20.37 3.11 -3.48
C GLY A 713 21.11 4.29 -4.10
N GLY A 714 21.65 5.18 -3.26
CA GLY A 714 22.67 6.14 -3.66
C GLY A 714 22.87 7.30 -2.70
N ASP A 715 23.92 7.23 -1.89
CA ASP A 715 24.76 8.42 -1.67
C ASP A 715 25.45 8.72 -3.01
N GLY A 716 25.39 9.97 -3.47
CA GLY A 716 26.02 10.44 -4.71
C GLY A 716 25.07 11.27 -5.56
N GLY A 717 25.35 12.57 -5.67
CA GLY A 717 24.46 13.58 -6.23
C GLY A 717 24.10 13.43 -7.71
N GLY A 718 23.09 14.20 -8.10
CA GLY A 718 22.61 14.29 -9.48
C GLY A 718 21.11 14.02 -9.62
N GLY A 719 20.28 14.77 -8.89
CA GLY A 719 18.83 14.82 -9.10
C GLY A 719 18.37 16.21 -8.70
N CYS A 720 17.88 16.98 -9.67
CA CYS A 720 17.63 18.41 -9.61
C CYS A 720 16.97 18.85 -8.29
N ALA A 721 17.75 19.52 -7.44
CA ALA A 721 17.22 20.26 -6.30
C ALA A 721 16.45 21.46 -6.85
N GLY A 722 15.13 21.47 -6.67
CA GLY A 722 14.34 22.69 -6.77
C GLY A 722 14.80 23.64 -5.67
N ALA A 723 15.52 24.68 -6.07
CA ALA A 723 15.94 25.76 -5.19
C ALA A 723 14.70 26.53 -4.74
N ALA A 724 14.42 26.53 -3.44
CA ALA A 724 13.55 27.52 -2.83
C ALA A 724 14.30 28.08 -1.62
N CYS A 725 15.07 29.14 -1.85
CA CYS A 725 15.54 30.14 -0.88
C CYS A 725 16.48 31.12 -1.61
N SER A 726 15.95 32.19 -2.22
CA SER A 726 16.68 33.46 -2.35
C SER A 726 15.73 34.57 -2.77
N GLY A 727 15.96 35.75 -2.18
CA GLY A 727 15.08 36.91 -2.22
C GLY A 727 14.88 37.54 -3.59
N ALA A 728 13.94 38.49 -3.59
CA ALA A 728 13.56 39.36 -4.68
C ALA A 728 14.75 39.96 -5.45
N GLY A 729 14.62 39.99 -6.79
CA GLY A 729 15.49 40.70 -7.71
C GLY A 729 15.09 40.37 -9.13
N GLY A 730 14.41 41.31 -9.82
CA GLY A 730 13.99 41.13 -11.21
C GLY A 730 15.16 41.08 -12.19
N CYS A 731 14.90 40.49 -13.36
CA CYS A 731 15.24 41.00 -14.70
C CYS A 731 15.25 39.87 -15.76
N GLY A 732 14.64 40.16 -16.92
CA GLY A 732 15.19 39.82 -18.24
C GLY A 732 14.87 38.45 -18.85
N GLY A 733 13.97 38.44 -19.83
CA GLY A 733 13.69 37.28 -20.67
C GLY A 733 14.75 36.99 -21.75
N GLY A 734 14.60 35.83 -22.40
CA GLY A 734 15.38 35.43 -23.58
C GLY A 734 15.17 33.96 -23.91
N GLY A 735 14.22 33.65 -24.80
CA GLY A 735 14.03 32.31 -25.36
C GLY A 735 14.99 32.05 -26.52
N CYS A 736 15.32 30.78 -26.80
CA CYS A 736 15.91 30.32 -28.06
C CYS A 736 15.61 28.83 -28.32
N GLY A 737 14.78 28.59 -29.35
CA GLY A 737 14.96 27.69 -30.50
C GLY A 737 15.68 26.34 -30.38
N GLY A 738 15.02 25.29 -30.89
CA GLY A 738 15.59 23.95 -31.08
C GLY A 738 16.21 23.68 -32.45
N GLY A 739 16.43 22.38 -32.73
CA GLY A 739 17.04 21.81 -33.94
C GLY A 739 18.41 21.21 -33.62
N GLY A 740 18.80 20.00 -34.01
CA GLY A 740 18.28 19.06 -34.99
C GLY A 740 19.49 18.43 -35.71
N GLY A 741 19.53 17.10 -35.79
CA GLY A 741 20.23 16.32 -36.84
C GLY A 741 21.77 16.30 -36.84
N CYS A 742 22.36 15.14 -36.55
CA CYS A 742 23.73 14.80 -36.94
C CYS A 742 23.69 13.79 -38.09
N GLY A 743 24.10 14.22 -39.29
CA GLY A 743 24.44 13.37 -40.43
C GLY A 743 25.88 13.66 -40.83
N GLY A 744 26.68 12.60 -41.01
CA GLY A 744 28.13 12.67 -41.13
C GLY A 744 28.71 12.88 -42.53
N GLY A 745 30.03 12.68 -42.59
CA GLY A 745 30.89 12.76 -43.77
C GLY A 745 31.49 14.15 -43.92
N GLY A 746 32.78 14.38 -44.08
CA GLY A 746 33.93 13.52 -44.34
C GLY A 746 35.01 14.42 -44.95
N GLY A 747 36.28 14.13 -44.68
CA GLY A 747 37.40 14.56 -45.50
C GLY A 747 38.08 15.89 -45.13
N GLY A 748 39.42 15.83 -45.09
CA GLY A 748 40.26 16.97 -45.49
C GLY A 748 41.13 17.59 -44.40
N GLY A 749 42.29 16.98 -44.14
CA GLY A 749 43.60 17.61 -44.36
C GLY A 749 44.01 18.87 -43.58
N CYS A 750 45.19 18.73 -42.96
CA CYS A 750 46.27 19.71 -42.85
C CYS A 750 46.25 20.72 -41.68
N GLY A 751 47.13 20.47 -40.70
CA GLY A 751 48.36 21.26 -40.58
C GLY A 751 48.43 22.33 -39.48
N GLY A 752 49.43 22.17 -38.59
CA GLY A 752 50.04 23.22 -37.76
C GLY A 752 49.26 23.53 -36.48
N GLY A 753 49.81 23.45 -35.28
CA GLY A 753 51.17 23.76 -34.85
C GLY A 753 51.02 24.65 -33.62
N GLY A 754 50.89 24.02 -32.44
CA GLY A 754 50.84 24.70 -31.15
C GLY A 754 52.20 24.63 -30.50
N GLY A 755 52.86 25.78 -30.41
CA GLY A 755 53.95 26.01 -29.48
C GLY A 755 53.41 26.66 -28.21
N SER A 756 53.77 26.03 -27.09
CA SER A 756 53.73 26.51 -25.70
C SER A 756 52.36 26.58 -25.00
#